data_AF-A0A512B8K5-F1
#
_entry.id   AF-A0A512B8K5-F1
#
_cell.length_a   1.000
_cell.length_b   1.000
_cell.length_c   1.000
_cell.angle_alpha   90.00
_cell.angle_beta   90.00
_cell.angle_gamma   90.00
#
_symmetry.space_group_name_H-M   'P 1'
#
loop_
_entity.id
_entity.type
_entity.pdbx_description
1 polymer ?
#
loop_
_entity_poly.entity_id
_entity_poly.type
_entity_poly.pdbx_seq_one_letter_code
_entity_poly.pdbx_strand_id
1 'polypeptide(L)'
;MTDQDWQIGEIKFFDNDKGFGFVKSIFNGQDYFVHISKIKTPPINDNDKVAFQFTPSRKKEGTLEAKNVTLLSQFKSDTDFLILQFSQLKDFYFRKAILKALPSHCVTFIIEQELASQKSISSDIEYKNFTDKVHSINKLFEDVITKDHLGEIIAKHVEEITPDEYSVQLWLENVIKLEPDLTLIRNYFVKQKRNIQEKIYAKLNRLSKTAFFESYINRNNLFASLKNLMAFLQLEKQVEVQKEFMFLIIEVFGTEKMNLEESTKVYKILVSFVREIDKAVGELLISFFYEVSADYIKLKLWLSDLIHKEDYGIYQSNFIFLNTPDQQNFIRKLFYLLSKNADNISYEKIAALKNSTYSFSEGKKFQLDFSCNIILASIESVRGGSFLNEESIFSILTKHIENDTASLLSLNGFFEKCNGRSIPNETRETEEGGKSIVSLKQIPIPRNVEFCEGVRFNEDGRDRTYKHNCWWCRGGSCYAANQALQLPRHYNDYTLANFFSILNIHFDKKGYFDFLGLLNKINIYLKHLNCRSCNHILKPNKEGYYSYYRISNFICSNQQCDNKQTVYLNHCLGGKKTAIKSRCDNLIDSRDTARCNYTKHQPRDHYEKYGPYVCNLCGSCCSQKSLEKKHNELIERNWNMQPGLDWKVKNKVGHLEKDEIFCYKCGTEMVNNEQESKEFVNRLEKPDNTFKVLKKGTNNYGFWYMVKADEDFFEKARQVGLRVSDTKGEDLNVKFIAQGNINFLLCQACNTKYSKLKVEFIIEKKEMAN
;
A
#
# COMPACT_ATOMS: atom_id res chain seq x y z
N MET A 1 55.07 33.07 -50.41
CA MET A 1 54.58 34.34 -51.00
C MET A 1 54.55 34.15 -52.50
N THR A 2 53.42 33.69 -53.03
CA THR A 2 53.20 33.58 -54.47
C THR A 2 52.88 34.96 -55.02
N ASP A 3 53.63 35.38 -56.02
CA ASP A 3 53.62 36.69 -56.69
C ASP A 3 52.40 36.85 -57.62
N GLN A 4 51.24 36.34 -57.19
CA GLN A 4 50.02 36.26 -57.98
C GLN A 4 48.86 36.94 -57.24
N ASP A 5 48.45 38.11 -57.73
CA ASP A 5 47.27 38.86 -57.27
C ASP A 5 45.96 38.15 -57.65
N TRP A 6 45.74 36.97 -57.08
CA TRP A 6 44.46 36.27 -57.18
C TRP A 6 43.38 36.98 -56.37
N GLN A 7 42.18 36.93 -56.92
CA GLN A 7 40.94 37.43 -56.37
C GLN A 7 39.89 36.34 -56.49
N ILE A 8 38.82 36.44 -55.71
CA ILE A 8 37.65 35.57 -55.79
C ILE A 8 36.40 36.42 -55.91
N GLY A 9 35.43 35.89 -56.63
CA GLY A 9 34.25 36.64 -57.04
C GLY A 9 33.11 35.74 -57.49
N GLU A 10 32.01 36.38 -57.85
CA GLU A 10 30.83 35.73 -58.42
C GLU A 10 30.55 36.31 -59.80
N ILE A 11 30.20 35.47 -60.77
CA ILE A 11 29.72 35.93 -62.07
C ILE A 11 28.36 36.58 -61.88
N LYS A 12 28.29 37.91 -62.05
CA LYS A 12 27.02 38.65 -61.94
C LYS A 12 26.12 38.41 -63.15
N PHE A 13 26.73 38.31 -64.32
CA PHE A 13 26.08 38.08 -65.61
C PHE A 13 27.12 37.60 -66.62
N PHE A 14 26.82 36.58 -67.41
CA PHE A 14 27.63 36.16 -68.56
C PHE A 14 26.78 35.66 -69.73
N ASP A 15 26.93 36.31 -70.88
CA ASP A 15 26.28 35.92 -72.12
C ASP A 15 27.21 34.98 -72.90
N ASN A 16 26.91 33.68 -72.89
CA ASN A 16 27.73 32.68 -73.58
C ASN A 16 27.71 32.84 -75.11
N ASP A 17 26.63 33.38 -75.69
CA ASP A 17 26.53 33.61 -77.14
C ASP A 17 27.34 34.84 -77.57
N LYS A 18 27.29 35.91 -76.78
CA LYS A 18 28.06 37.15 -77.05
C LYS A 18 29.49 37.11 -76.51
N GLY A 19 29.82 36.14 -75.66
CA GLY A 19 31.16 35.90 -75.12
C GLY A 19 31.66 36.95 -74.14
N PHE A 20 30.79 37.63 -73.39
CA PHE A 20 31.22 38.60 -72.37
C PHE A 20 30.29 38.63 -71.15
N GLY A 21 30.80 39.16 -70.03
CA GLY A 21 30.05 39.33 -68.80
C GLY A 21 30.79 40.16 -67.76
N PHE A 22 30.35 40.04 -66.50
CA PHE A 22 30.92 40.76 -65.35
C PHE A 22 31.13 39.84 -64.15
N VAL A 23 32.31 39.94 -63.52
CA VAL A 23 32.65 39.28 -62.26
C VAL A 23 32.59 40.31 -61.13
N LYS A 24 31.77 40.06 -60.12
CA LYS A 24 31.72 40.86 -58.90
C LYS A 24 32.77 40.35 -57.92
N SER A 25 33.74 41.19 -57.56
CA SER A 25 34.74 40.84 -56.53
C SER A 25 34.09 40.82 -55.15
N ILE A 26 34.42 39.83 -54.32
CA ILE A 26 33.89 39.77 -52.95
C ILE A 26 34.61 40.74 -51.99
N PHE A 27 35.80 41.24 -52.35
CA PHE A 27 36.59 42.07 -51.46
C PHE A 27 36.17 43.54 -51.47
N ASN A 28 35.87 44.08 -52.66
CA ASN A 28 35.50 45.48 -52.84
C ASN A 28 34.09 45.66 -53.41
N GLY A 29 33.39 44.57 -53.74
CA GLY A 29 32.02 44.59 -54.27
C GLY A 29 31.89 45.18 -55.68
N GLN A 30 32.99 45.49 -56.36
CA GLN A 30 33.00 46.09 -57.70
C GLN A 30 32.85 45.02 -58.77
N ASP A 31 32.20 45.42 -59.88
CA ASP A 31 32.00 44.58 -61.06
C ASP A 31 33.12 44.82 -62.08
N TYR A 32 33.76 43.74 -62.50
CA TYR A 32 34.86 43.75 -63.45
C TYR A 32 34.44 43.04 -64.74
N PHE A 33 34.66 43.69 -65.88
CA PHE A 33 34.36 43.11 -67.18
C PHE A 33 35.23 41.86 -67.45
N VAL A 34 34.63 40.83 -68.03
CA VAL A 34 35.31 39.60 -68.47
C VAL A 34 34.86 39.24 -69.88
N HIS A 35 35.82 38.87 -70.72
CA HIS A 35 35.58 38.31 -72.06
C HIS A 35 35.84 36.80 -72.06
N ILE A 36 35.15 36.03 -72.91
CA ILE A 36 35.27 34.56 -73.00
C ILE A 36 36.71 34.07 -73.18
N SER A 37 37.53 34.81 -73.92
CA SER A 37 38.96 34.51 -74.12
C SER A 37 39.82 34.59 -72.84
N LYS A 38 39.27 35.12 -71.75
CA LYS A 38 39.91 35.22 -70.44
C LYS A 38 39.43 34.15 -69.45
N ILE A 39 38.41 33.37 -69.83
CA ILE A 39 37.89 32.24 -69.04
C ILE A 39 38.72 31.00 -69.36
N LYS A 40 39.23 30.34 -68.32
CA LYS A 40 40.01 29.11 -68.43
C LYS A 40 39.15 27.86 -68.42
N THR A 41 37.94 27.95 -67.87
CA THR A 41 37.03 26.82 -67.66
C THR A 41 35.62 27.13 -68.18
N PRO A 42 35.43 27.32 -69.50
CA PRO A 42 34.10 27.52 -70.09
C PRO A 42 33.29 26.20 -70.15
N PRO A 43 31.95 26.25 -70.20
CA PRO A 43 31.11 27.44 -70.07
C PRO A 43 31.08 27.98 -68.64
N ILE A 44 30.75 29.26 -68.50
CA ILE A 44 30.51 29.91 -67.20
C ILE A 44 29.11 30.52 -67.20
N ASN A 45 28.44 30.50 -66.06
CA ASN A 45 27.06 30.95 -65.90
C ASN A 45 26.95 31.99 -64.79
N ASP A 46 25.82 32.68 -64.77
CA ASP A 46 25.44 33.59 -63.70
C ASP A 46 25.46 32.87 -62.34
N ASN A 47 25.96 33.56 -61.32
CA ASN A 47 26.18 33.10 -59.94
C ASN A 47 27.32 32.08 -59.75
N ASP A 48 28.08 31.75 -60.80
CA ASP A 48 29.27 30.91 -60.64
C ASP A 48 30.33 31.60 -59.79
N LYS A 49 30.91 30.85 -58.85
CA LYS A 49 32.01 31.32 -58.01
C LYS A 49 33.32 31.08 -58.73
N VAL A 50 34.17 32.09 -58.78
CA VAL A 50 35.38 32.09 -59.59
C VAL A 50 36.59 32.64 -58.85
N ALA A 51 37.77 32.16 -59.25
CA ALA A 51 39.05 32.80 -58.98
C ALA A 51 39.53 33.52 -60.25
N PHE A 52 40.07 34.74 -60.11
CA PHE A 52 40.53 35.56 -61.22
C PHE A 52 41.65 36.52 -60.80
N GLN A 53 42.28 37.19 -61.76
CA GLN A 53 43.29 38.23 -61.52
C GLN A 53 42.90 39.51 -62.25
N PHE A 54 43.49 40.63 -61.86
CA PHE A 54 43.27 41.90 -62.57
C PHE A 54 44.17 42.09 -63.79
N THR A 55 43.68 42.84 -64.77
CA THR A 55 44.45 43.39 -65.88
C THR A 55 43.90 44.76 -66.28
N PRO A 56 44.73 45.71 -66.77
CA PRO A 56 44.21 46.95 -67.33
C PRO A 56 43.26 46.70 -68.52
N SER A 57 42.16 47.45 -68.59
CA SER A 57 41.20 47.38 -69.70
C SER A 57 41.81 47.92 -70.97
N ARG A 58 41.63 47.20 -72.08
CA ARG A 58 42.03 47.68 -73.41
C ARG A 58 41.03 48.67 -74.02
N LYS A 59 39.80 48.72 -73.50
CA LYS A 59 38.70 49.53 -74.04
C LYS A 59 38.43 50.80 -73.24
N LYS A 60 38.69 50.80 -71.93
CA LYS A 60 38.45 51.94 -71.03
C LYS A 60 39.71 52.24 -70.24
N GLU A 61 40.48 53.21 -70.71
CA GLU A 61 41.72 53.65 -70.07
C GLU A 61 41.46 54.06 -68.61
N GLY A 62 42.31 53.59 -67.70
CA GLY A 62 42.14 53.78 -66.25
C GLY A 62 41.23 52.78 -65.52
N THR A 63 40.66 51.78 -66.20
CA THR A 63 39.82 50.73 -65.56
C THR A 63 40.45 49.34 -65.62
N LEU A 64 40.03 48.42 -64.74
CA LEU A 64 40.51 47.03 -64.66
C LEU A 64 39.47 46.03 -65.21
N GLU A 65 39.95 44.92 -65.74
CA GLU A 65 39.17 43.76 -66.22
C GLU A 65 39.64 42.48 -65.51
N ALA A 66 38.78 41.46 -65.47
CA ALA A 66 39.14 40.15 -64.94
C ALA A 66 39.84 39.30 -66.02
N LYS A 67 40.98 38.70 -65.65
CA LYS A 67 41.72 37.71 -66.46
C LYS A 67 41.89 36.40 -65.71
N ASN A 68 42.23 35.34 -66.44
CA ASN A 68 42.48 33.99 -65.89
C ASN A 68 41.30 33.49 -65.04
N VAL A 69 40.07 33.82 -65.46
CA VAL A 69 38.86 33.50 -64.72
C VAL A 69 38.64 31.99 -64.76
N THR A 70 38.64 31.37 -63.59
CA THR A 70 38.55 29.92 -63.41
C THR A 70 37.44 29.64 -62.41
N LEU A 71 36.55 28.70 -62.72
CA LEU A 71 35.57 28.21 -61.76
C LEU A 71 36.29 27.77 -60.48
N LEU A 72 35.79 28.19 -59.32
CA LEU A 72 36.46 27.93 -58.05
C LEU A 72 36.63 26.43 -57.83
N SER A 73 35.63 25.62 -58.20
CA SER A 73 35.68 24.14 -58.16
C SER A 73 36.78 23.51 -59.02
N GLN A 74 37.32 24.24 -59.99
CA GLN A 74 38.39 23.79 -60.89
C GLN A 74 39.71 24.51 -60.63
N PHE A 75 39.75 25.43 -59.65
CA PHE A 75 40.94 26.20 -59.32
C PHE A 75 41.91 25.38 -58.47
N LYS A 76 43.00 24.92 -59.09
CA LYS A 76 44.05 24.10 -58.44
C LYS A 76 45.41 24.79 -58.39
N SER A 77 45.51 26.03 -58.87
CA SER A 77 46.79 26.71 -59.11
C SER A 77 47.46 27.24 -57.84
N ASP A 78 46.69 27.56 -56.80
CA ASP A 78 47.22 28.10 -55.54
C ASP A 78 46.29 27.73 -54.36
N THR A 79 46.58 26.61 -53.70
CA THR A 79 45.80 26.14 -52.54
C THR A 79 46.04 27.00 -51.29
N ASP A 80 47.24 27.56 -51.14
CA ASP A 80 47.58 28.43 -50.00
C ASP A 80 46.77 29.72 -50.04
N PHE A 81 46.59 30.29 -51.24
CA PHE A 81 45.67 31.40 -51.46
C PHE A 81 44.25 31.03 -51.01
N LEU A 82 43.71 29.89 -51.43
CA LEU A 82 42.38 29.45 -51.04
C LEU A 82 42.23 29.26 -49.53
N ILE A 83 43.23 28.66 -48.86
CA ILE A 83 43.25 28.49 -47.39
C ILE A 83 43.27 29.87 -46.70
N LEU A 84 44.11 30.79 -47.16
CA LEU A 84 44.17 32.16 -46.64
C LEU A 84 42.82 32.86 -46.79
N GLN A 85 42.19 32.76 -47.97
CA GLN A 85 40.87 33.34 -48.20
C GLN A 85 39.80 32.73 -47.31
N PHE A 86 39.82 31.40 -47.11
CA PHE A 86 38.88 30.74 -46.20
C PHE A 86 38.92 31.34 -44.79
N SER A 87 40.12 31.61 -44.26
CA SER A 87 40.32 32.19 -42.92
C SER A 87 39.84 33.64 -42.77
N GLN A 88 39.88 34.43 -43.85
CA GLN A 88 39.53 35.85 -43.82
C GLN A 88 38.06 36.12 -44.11
N LEU A 89 37.39 35.21 -44.82
CA LEU A 89 36.01 35.40 -45.25
C LEU A 89 34.98 35.06 -44.17
N LYS A 90 33.91 35.86 -44.14
CA LYS A 90 32.71 35.60 -43.32
C LYS A 90 31.56 34.96 -44.12
N ASP A 91 31.57 35.09 -45.44
CA ASP A 91 30.49 34.59 -46.29
C ASP A 91 30.46 33.05 -46.31
N PHE A 92 29.33 32.47 -45.87
CA PHE A 92 29.16 31.02 -45.75
C PHE A 92 29.27 30.30 -47.10
N TYR A 93 28.68 30.86 -48.16
CA TYR A 93 28.62 30.20 -49.47
C TYR A 93 29.97 30.18 -50.16
N PHE A 94 30.76 31.26 -50.04
CA PHE A 94 32.12 31.32 -50.53
C PHE A 94 33.05 30.40 -49.74
N ARG A 95 32.96 30.40 -48.40
CA ARG A 95 33.72 29.44 -47.58
C ARG A 95 33.43 28.00 -47.98
N LYS A 96 32.16 27.63 -48.17
CA LYS A 96 31.76 26.29 -48.62
C LYS A 96 32.28 25.96 -50.02
N ALA A 97 32.27 26.93 -50.94
CA ALA A 97 32.79 26.73 -52.29
C ALA A 97 34.31 26.57 -52.33
N ILE A 98 35.04 27.30 -51.48
CA ILE A 98 36.49 27.13 -51.29
C ILE A 98 36.78 25.71 -50.78
N LEU A 99 36.04 25.24 -49.76
CA LEU A 99 36.22 23.89 -49.22
C LEU A 99 36.02 22.80 -50.30
N LYS A 100 35.03 22.96 -51.19
CA LYS A 100 34.80 22.04 -52.31
C LYS A 100 35.90 22.06 -53.37
N ALA A 101 36.66 23.16 -53.48
CA ALA A 101 37.77 23.30 -54.41
C ALA A 101 39.09 22.73 -53.87
N LEU A 102 39.21 22.62 -52.55
CA LEU A 102 40.44 22.19 -51.88
C LEU A 102 40.61 20.66 -51.92
N PRO A 103 41.86 20.16 -52.01
CA PRO A 103 42.17 18.75 -51.77
C PRO A 103 41.79 18.30 -50.35
N SER A 104 41.46 17.02 -50.18
CA SER A 104 40.99 16.47 -48.88
C SER A 104 41.96 16.74 -47.72
N HIS A 105 43.28 16.64 -47.92
CA HIS A 105 44.25 16.93 -46.87
C HIS A 105 44.26 18.40 -46.43
N CYS A 106 43.99 19.34 -47.33
CA CYS A 106 43.83 20.76 -46.99
C CYS A 106 42.53 20.99 -46.21
N VAL A 107 41.45 20.29 -46.56
CA VAL A 107 40.19 20.34 -45.81
C VAL A 107 40.40 19.84 -44.38
N THR A 108 41.10 18.72 -44.19
CA THR A 108 41.49 18.19 -42.87
C THR A 108 42.30 19.21 -42.08
N PHE A 109 43.33 19.81 -42.70
CA PHE A 109 44.14 20.85 -42.07
C PHE A 109 43.30 22.06 -41.60
N ILE A 110 42.33 22.52 -42.40
CA ILE A 110 41.44 23.61 -42.00
C ILE A 110 40.59 23.22 -40.78
N ILE A 111 40.07 21.99 -40.74
CA ILE A 111 39.30 21.51 -39.57
C ILE A 111 40.17 21.51 -38.33
N GLU A 112 41.40 20.99 -38.41
CA GLU A 112 42.35 20.98 -37.30
C GLU A 112 42.67 22.40 -36.82
N GLN A 113 42.88 23.36 -37.73
CA GLN A 113 43.11 24.77 -37.38
C GLN A 113 41.88 25.41 -36.71
N GLU A 114 40.69 25.15 -37.24
CA GLU A 114 39.44 25.59 -36.63
C GLU A 114 39.37 25.01 -35.21
N LEU A 115 39.50 23.71 -35.01
CA LEU A 115 39.43 23.07 -33.68
C LEU A 115 40.52 23.55 -32.71
N ALA A 116 41.75 23.75 -33.17
CA ALA A 116 42.91 24.18 -32.37
C ALA A 116 42.71 25.51 -31.62
N SER A 117 41.75 26.34 -32.04
CA SER A 117 41.38 27.54 -31.28
C SER A 117 40.79 27.22 -29.90
N GLN A 118 40.30 26.00 -29.67
CA GLN A 118 39.86 25.51 -28.37
C GLN A 118 41.00 24.72 -27.71
N LYS A 119 41.55 25.24 -26.61
CA LYS A 119 42.71 24.64 -25.91
C LYS A 119 42.34 23.76 -24.72
N SER A 120 41.13 23.90 -24.17
CA SER A 120 40.63 23.12 -23.04
C SER A 120 39.11 23.04 -23.07
N ILE A 121 38.54 22.03 -22.41
CA ILE A 121 37.10 21.97 -22.11
C ILE A 121 36.93 21.67 -20.63
N SER A 122 37.08 22.69 -19.78
CA SER A 122 37.11 22.53 -18.32
C SER A 122 35.90 23.11 -17.58
N SER A 123 35.01 23.81 -18.30
CA SER A 123 33.81 24.45 -17.76
C SER A 123 32.60 24.27 -18.68
N ASP A 124 31.39 24.41 -18.14
CA ASP A 124 30.13 24.36 -18.93
C ASP A 124 30.10 25.40 -20.07
N ILE A 125 30.75 26.55 -19.87
CA ILE A 125 30.87 27.60 -20.88
C ILE A 125 31.79 27.13 -22.01
N GLU A 126 32.96 26.58 -21.68
CA GLU A 126 33.88 26.02 -22.67
C GLU A 126 33.25 24.85 -23.42
N TYR A 127 32.51 23.99 -22.71
CA TYR A 127 31.75 22.89 -23.29
C TYR A 127 30.75 23.39 -24.34
N LYS A 128 29.91 24.35 -23.97
CA LYS A 128 28.90 24.90 -24.88
C LYS A 128 29.54 25.59 -26.09
N ASN A 129 30.59 26.36 -25.87
CA ASN A 129 31.31 27.01 -26.97
C ASN A 129 31.89 25.99 -27.94
N PHE A 130 32.43 24.87 -27.43
CA PHE A 130 32.94 23.80 -28.25
C PHE A 130 31.84 23.08 -29.04
N THR A 131 30.71 22.74 -28.42
CA THR A 131 29.60 22.06 -29.11
C THR A 131 28.96 22.95 -30.18
N ASP A 132 28.77 24.24 -29.90
CA ASP A 132 28.30 25.23 -30.89
C ASP A 132 29.26 25.34 -32.08
N LYS A 133 30.57 25.30 -31.80
CA LYS A 133 31.60 25.32 -32.84
C LYS A 133 31.61 24.06 -33.68
N VAL A 134 31.54 22.87 -33.06
CA VAL A 134 31.43 21.60 -33.79
C VAL A 134 30.16 21.56 -34.64
N HIS A 135 29.05 22.13 -34.16
CA HIS A 135 27.83 22.26 -34.96
C HIS A 135 28.05 23.15 -36.20
N SER A 136 28.73 24.29 -36.03
CA SER A 136 29.09 25.18 -37.14
C SER A 136 30.02 24.49 -38.16
N ILE A 137 31.02 23.75 -37.69
CA ILE A 137 31.92 22.95 -38.54
C ILE A 137 31.11 21.89 -39.30
N ASN A 138 30.30 21.08 -38.62
CA ASN A 138 29.46 20.06 -39.27
C ASN A 138 28.62 20.65 -40.41
N LYS A 139 27.99 21.81 -40.19
CA LYS A 139 27.17 22.50 -41.19
C LYS A 139 27.98 23.02 -42.38
N LEU A 140 29.14 23.60 -42.13
CA LEU A 140 29.97 24.18 -43.18
C LEU A 140 30.66 23.12 -44.05
N PHE A 141 31.07 22.00 -43.43
CA PHE A 141 31.82 20.91 -44.07
C PHE A 141 30.93 19.78 -44.60
N GLU A 142 29.61 19.91 -44.45
CA GLU A 142 28.64 18.99 -45.04
C GLU A 142 28.85 18.85 -46.55
N ASP A 143 28.86 17.59 -47.03
CA ASP A 143 29.14 17.17 -48.41
C ASP A 143 30.58 17.43 -48.91
N VAL A 144 31.50 17.83 -48.02
CA VAL A 144 32.94 17.99 -48.32
C VAL A 144 33.77 16.85 -47.74
N ILE A 145 33.40 16.39 -46.54
CA ILE A 145 34.06 15.32 -45.80
C ILE A 145 33.01 14.33 -45.29
N THR A 146 33.36 13.05 -45.13
CA THR A 146 32.45 12.07 -44.55
C THR A 146 32.25 12.36 -43.06
N LYS A 147 31.04 12.06 -42.56
CA LYS A 147 30.72 12.22 -41.13
C LYS A 147 31.60 11.36 -40.22
N ASP A 148 32.09 10.23 -40.72
CA ASP A 148 33.00 9.36 -39.98
C ASP A 148 34.38 9.99 -39.83
N HIS A 149 34.97 10.47 -40.93
CA HIS A 149 36.30 11.07 -40.89
C HIS A 149 36.33 12.39 -40.08
N LEU A 150 35.30 13.22 -40.22
CA LEU A 150 35.15 14.42 -39.37
C LEU A 150 35.02 14.04 -37.89
N GLY A 151 34.29 12.97 -37.58
CA GLY A 151 34.14 12.46 -36.22
C GLY A 151 35.46 11.98 -35.61
N GLU A 152 36.32 11.34 -36.41
CA GLU A 152 37.66 10.90 -35.99
C GLU A 152 38.57 12.10 -35.64
N ILE A 153 38.57 13.14 -36.47
CA ILE A 153 39.35 14.37 -36.24
C ILE A 153 38.88 15.06 -34.94
N ILE A 154 37.56 15.19 -34.75
CA ILE A 154 37.00 15.78 -33.53
C ILE A 154 37.34 14.93 -32.30
N ALA A 155 37.22 13.60 -32.39
CA ALA A 155 37.52 12.70 -31.28
C ALA A 155 38.99 12.83 -30.84
N LYS A 156 39.93 12.81 -31.80
CA LYS A 156 41.36 12.99 -31.54
C LYS A 156 41.65 14.32 -30.84
N HIS A 157 41.03 15.41 -31.31
CA HIS A 157 41.19 16.72 -30.67
C HIS A 157 40.64 16.73 -29.24
N VAL A 158 39.46 16.14 -29.02
CA VAL A 158 38.83 16.06 -27.69
C VAL A 158 39.71 15.31 -26.70
N GLU A 159 40.32 14.19 -27.10
CA GLU A 159 41.25 13.40 -26.26
C GLU A 159 42.44 14.22 -25.74
N GLU A 160 42.90 15.22 -26.50
CA GLU A 160 44.06 16.03 -26.13
C GLU A 160 43.73 17.18 -25.17
N ILE A 161 42.49 17.69 -25.18
CA ILE A 161 42.15 18.96 -24.51
C ILE A 161 41.09 18.85 -23.39
N THR A 162 40.49 17.67 -23.21
CA THR A 162 39.26 17.52 -22.41
C THR A 162 39.50 16.69 -21.15
N PRO A 163 39.11 17.16 -19.95
CA PRO A 163 39.02 16.34 -18.76
C PRO A 163 37.98 15.22 -18.94
N ASP A 164 38.23 14.12 -18.24
CA ASP A 164 37.49 12.87 -18.33
C ASP A 164 35.94 13.00 -18.34
N GLU A 165 35.38 13.90 -17.54
CA GLU A 165 33.91 14.01 -17.37
C GLU A 165 33.20 14.61 -18.59
N TYR A 166 33.79 15.62 -19.23
CA TYR A 166 33.19 16.25 -20.40
C TYR A 166 33.28 15.36 -21.64
N SER A 167 34.30 14.50 -21.73
CA SER A 167 34.42 13.49 -22.79
C SER A 167 33.22 12.54 -22.79
N VAL A 168 32.75 12.11 -21.61
CA VAL A 168 31.53 11.29 -21.49
C VAL A 168 30.30 12.05 -21.97
N GLN A 169 30.16 13.34 -21.61
CA GLN A 169 29.02 14.14 -22.02
C GLN A 169 29.00 14.39 -23.54
N LEU A 170 30.15 14.74 -24.14
CA LEU A 170 30.31 14.88 -25.59
C LEU A 170 29.96 13.57 -26.31
N TRP A 171 30.37 12.43 -25.75
CA TRP A 171 29.98 11.13 -26.27
C TRP A 171 28.47 10.96 -26.22
N LEU A 172 27.81 11.20 -25.08
CA LEU A 172 26.34 11.07 -24.96
C LEU A 172 25.57 11.90 -25.99
N GLU A 173 26.03 13.12 -26.26
CA GLU A 173 25.42 14.05 -27.23
C GLU A 173 25.73 13.71 -28.70
N ASN A 174 26.51 12.65 -28.97
CA ASN A 174 27.00 12.23 -30.30
C ASN A 174 27.95 13.23 -30.97
N VAL A 175 28.64 14.06 -30.17
CA VAL A 175 29.69 14.95 -30.68
C VAL A 175 30.94 14.14 -31.02
N ILE A 176 31.29 13.18 -30.16
CA ILE A 176 32.29 12.14 -30.45
C ILE A 176 31.61 10.78 -30.59
N LYS A 177 32.12 9.95 -31.52
CA LYS A 177 31.60 8.61 -31.78
C LYS A 177 32.28 7.52 -30.95
N LEU A 178 33.57 7.71 -30.67
CA LEU A 178 34.36 6.74 -29.92
C LEU A 178 33.86 6.67 -28.48
N GLU A 179 33.68 5.45 -27.99
CA GLU A 179 33.28 5.20 -26.60
C GLU A 179 34.45 5.54 -25.66
N PRO A 180 34.26 6.40 -24.65
CA PRO A 180 35.30 6.70 -23.66
C PRO A 180 35.69 5.47 -22.84
N ASP A 181 36.85 5.52 -22.19
CA ASP A 181 37.29 4.46 -21.28
C ASP A 181 36.23 4.19 -20.18
N LEU A 182 36.01 2.91 -19.89
CA LEU A 182 34.98 2.47 -18.94
C LEU A 182 35.17 3.06 -17.53
N THR A 183 36.40 3.34 -17.12
CA THR A 183 36.71 3.98 -15.84
C THR A 183 36.13 5.40 -15.78
N LEU A 184 36.25 6.14 -16.89
CA LEU A 184 35.72 7.51 -16.99
C LEU A 184 34.20 7.49 -17.01
N ILE A 185 33.61 6.59 -17.80
CA ILE A 185 32.16 6.38 -17.84
C ILE A 185 31.63 6.04 -16.45
N ARG A 186 32.34 5.19 -15.70
CA ARG A 186 31.95 4.80 -14.34
C ARG A 186 31.98 5.98 -13.37
N ASN A 187 33.07 6.75 -13.37
CA ASN A 187 33.23 7.92 -12.52
C ASN A 187 32.13 8.95 -12.77
N TYR A 188 31.78 9.16 -14.05
CA TYR A 188 30.66 10.01 -14.42
C TYR A 188 29.32 9.41 -13.98
N PHE A 189 29.05 8.14 -14.31
CA PHE A 189 27.80 7.43 -14.03
C PHE A 189 27.34 7.50 -12.57
N VAL A 190 28.27 7.33 -11.62
CA VAL A 190 27.97 7.35 -10.17
C VAL A 190 27.47 8.72 -9.69
N LYS A 191 27.90 9.81 -10.34
CA LYS A 191 27.49 11.18 -9.99
C LYS A 191 26.13 11.57 -10.58
N GLN A 192 25.59 10.79 -11.52
CA GLN A 192 24.40 11.16 -12.28
C GLN A 192 23.08 10.65 -11.69
N LYS A 193 21.99 11.34 -12.07
CA LYS A 193 20.61 10.90 -11.80
C LYS A 193 20.23 9.70 -12.67
N ARG A 194 19.21 8.94 -12.22
CA ARG A 194 18.76 7.68 -12.86
C ARG A 194 18.47 7.81 -14.36
N ASN A 195 17.81 8.88 -14.78
CA ASN A 195 17.49 9.13 -16.19
C ASN A 195 18.74 9.30 -17.08
N ILE A 196 19.82 9.87 -16.54
CA ILE A 196 21.09 10.03 -17.26
C ILE A 196 21.86 8.70 -17.22
N GLN A 197 21.86 7.99 -16.09
CA GLN A 197 22.42 6.64 -15.99
C GLN A 197 21.83 5.69 -17.03
N GLU A 198 20.51 5.72 -17.23
CA GLU A 198 19.83 4.95 -18.28
C GLU A 198 20.32 5.31 -19.68
N LYS A 199 20.53 6.60 -19.98
CA LYS A 199 21.07 7.06 -21.26
C LYS A 199 22.51 6.59 -21.48
N ILE A 200 23.36 6.71 -20.47
CA ILE A 200 24.75 6.22 -20.51
C ILE A 200 24.76 4.74 -20.81
N TYR A 201 24.02 3.98 -20.01
CA TYR A 201 24.02 2.53 -20.08
C TYR A 201 23.44 2.01 -21.40
N ALA A 202 22.37 2.64 -21.92
CA ALA A 202 21.79 2.29 -23.20
C ALA A 202 22.74 2.51 -24.39
N LYS A 203 23.72 3.42 -24.25
CA LYS A 203 24.66 3.76 -25.31
C LYS A 203 25.90 2.86 -25.34
N LEU A 204 26.24 2.21 -24.23
CA LEU A 204 27.34 1.25 -24.18
C LEU A 204 27.14 0.11 -25.17
N ASN A 205 28.22 -0.30 -25.83
CA ASN A 205 28.22 -1.51 -26.64
C ASN A 205 28.06 -2.78 -25.78
N ARG A 206 27.71 -3.91 -26.40
CA ARG A 206 27.43 -5.17 -25.67
C ARG A 206 28.59 -5.66 -24.82
N LEU A 207 29.82 -5.67 -25.34
CA LEU A 207 31.00 -6.13 -24.60
C LEU A 207 31.27 -5.23 -23.38
N SER A 208 31.14 -3.92 -23.58
CA SER A 208 31.30 -2.92 -22.55
C SER A 208 30.24 -3.03 -21.44
N LYS A 209 28.99 -3.39 -21.75
CA LYS A 209 27.94 -3.53 -20.72
C LYS A 209 28.28 -4.57 -19.66
N THR A 210 28.80 -5.72 -20.08
CA THR A 210 29.16 -6.82 -19.17
C THR A 210 30.39 -6.47 -18.35
N ALA A 211 31.45 -5.94 -18.97
CA ALA A 211 32.62 -5.45 -18.25
C ALA A 211 32.29 -4.29 -17.29
N PHE A 212 31.38 -3.40 -17.70
CA PHE A 212 30.92 -2.29 -16.86
C PHE A 212 30.21 -2.81 -15.61
N PHE A 213 29.27 -3.75 -15.75
CA PHE A 213 28.61 -4.38 -14.60
C PHE A 213 29.60 -5.13 -13.70
N GLU A 214 30.53 -5.90 -14.27
CA GLU A 214 31.54 -6.64 -13.51
C GLU A 214 32.33 -5.73 -12.56
N SER A 215 32.61 -4.49 -12.98
CA SER A 215 33.28 -3.50 -12.16
C SER A 215 32.52 -3.07 -10.88
N TYR A 216 31.21 -3.35 -10.81
CA TYR A 216 30.34 -3.11 -9.64
C TYR A 216 30.17 -4.35 -8.75
N ILE A 217 30.79 -5.48 -9.09
CA ILE A 217 30.81 -6.67 -8.25
C ILE A 217 31.88 -6.49 -7.16
N ASN A 218 31.44 -6.37 -5.91
CA ASN A 218 32.35 -6.34 -4.77
C ASN A 218 32.59 -7.76 -4.29
N ARG A 219 33.71 -8.37 -4.71
CA ARG A 219 34.06 -9.79 -4.46
C ARG A 219 34.06 -10.24 -2.99
N ASN A 220 34.07 -9.32 -2.02
CA ASN A 220 34.03 -9.63 -0.59
C ASN A 220 32.67 -9.30 0.05
N ASN A 221 31.67 -8.93 -0.74
CA ASN A 221 30.38 -8.47 -0.24
C ASN A 221 29.23 -8.86 -1.20
N LEU A 222 28.68 -10.06 -0.97
CA LEU A 222 27.52 -10.58 -1.69
C LEU A 222 26.30 -9.65 -1.58
N PHE A 223 26.01 -9.10 -0.40
CA PHE A 223 24.85 -8.23 -0.19
C PHE A 223 24.90 -6.97 -1.09
N ALA A 224 26.05 -6.30 -1.15
CA ALA A 224 26.23 -5.14 -2.02
C ALA A 224 26.16 -5.52 -3.50
N SER A 225 26.76 -6.65 -3.87
CA SER A 225 26.77 -7.14 -5.26
C SER A 225 25.38 -7.52 -5.75
N LEU A 226 24.54 -8.15 -4.91
CA LEU A 226 23.14 -8.43 -5.22
C LEU A 226 22.33 -7.13 -5.38
N LYS A 227 22.56 -6.11 -4.55
CA LYS A 227 21.90 -4.81 -4.73
C LYS A 227 22.26 -4.16 -6.07
N ASN A 228 23.54 -4.22 -6.45
CA ASN A 228 23.98 -3.69 -7.74
C ASN A 228 23.37 -4.50 -8.88
N LEU A 229 23.39 -5.83 -8.81
CA LEU A 229 22.75 -6.71 -9.79
C LEU A 229 21.29 -6.32 -10.03
N MET A 230 20.49 -6.21 -8.97
CA MET A 230 19.07 -5.83 -9.09
C MET A 230 18.89 -4.45 -9.76
N ALA A 231 19.76 -3.48 -9.45
CA ALA A 231 19.72 -2.15 -10.08
C ALA A 231 20.10 -2.17 -11.57
N PHE A 232 21.04 -3.03 -11.97
CA PHE A 232 21.49 -3.20 -13.36
C PHE A 232 20.51 -4.05 -14.18
N LEU A 233 19.87 -5.06 -13.59
CA LEU A 233 18.79 -5.81 -14.23
C LEU A 233 17.63 -4.89 -14.64
N GLN A 234 17.37 -3.83 -13.89
CA GLN A 234 16.39 -2.79 -14.25
C GLN A 234 16.86 -1.84 -15.35
N LEU A 235 18.18 -1.68 -15.55
CA LEU A 235 18.74 -0.84 -16.61
C LEU A 235 18.82 -1.58 -17.94
N GLU A 236 19.16 -2.87 -17.88
CA GLU A 236 19.29 -3.72 -19.06
C GLU A 236 17.94 -4.26 -19.52
N LYS A 237 17.69 -4.19 -20.83
CA LYS A 237 16.44 -4.67 -21.45
C LYS A 237 16.65 -5.99 -22.21
N GLN A 238 17.88 -6.32 -22.57
CA GLN A 238 18.21 -7.55 -23.29
C GLN A 238 18.35 -8.70 -22.30
N VAL A 239 17.44 -9.67 -22.40
CA VAL A 239 17.37 -10.86 -21.52
C VAL A 239 18.70 -11.63 -21.48
N GLU A 240 19.38 -11.74 -22.62
CA GLU A 240 20.63 -12.49 -22.72
C GLU A 240 21.78 -11.83 -21.93
N VAL A 241 21.83 -10.50 -21.93
CA VAL A 241 22.81 -9.73 -21.15
C VAL A 241 22.45 -9.77 -19.66
N GLN A 242 21.16 -9.74 -19.31
CA GLN A 242 20.71 -9.94 -17.93
C GLN A 242 21.14 -11.32 -17.37
N LYS A 243 21.06 -12.38 -18.19
CA LYS A 243 21.55 -13.71 -17.82
C LYS A 243 23.06 -13.73 -17.61
N GLU A 244 23.84 -13.06 -18.47
CA GLU A 244 25.28 -12.90 -18.29
C GLU A 244 25.61 -12.29 -16.90
N PHE A 245 24.87 -11.26 -16.46
CA PHE A 245 25.07 -10.66 -15.13
C PHE A 245 24.78 -11.62 -13.99
N MET A 246 23.72 -12.43 -14.13
CA MET A 246 23.41 -13.47 -13.16
C MET A 246 24.55 -14.50 -13.06
N PHE A 247 25.10 -14.94 -14.19
CA PHE A 247 26.20 -15.91 -14.19
C PHE A 247 27.47 -15.36 -13.54
N LEU A 248 27.83 -14.10 -13.78
CA LEU A 248 28.96 -13.46 -13.10
C LEU A 248 28.79 -13.45 -11.57
N ILE A 249 27.59 -13.16 -11.08
CA ILE A 249 27.32 -13.18 -9.63
C ILE A 249 27.37 -14.60 -9.07
N ILE A 250 26.80 -15.58 -9.78
CA ILE A 250 26.81 -17.00 -9.38
C ILE A 250 28.24 -17.54 -9.32
N GLU A 251 29.09 -17.18 -10.30
CA GLU A 251 30.49 -17.61 -10.35
C GLU A 251 31.29 -17.10 -9.14
N VAL A 252 31.09 -15.83 -8.76
CA VAL A 252 31.82 -15.23 -7.63
C VAL A 252 31.31 -15.73 -6.27
N PHE A 253 29.99 -15.95 -6.13
CA PHE A 253 29.35 -16.13 -4.81
C PHE A 253 28.60 -17.45 -4.62
N GLY A 254 28.71 -18.42 -5.54
CA GLY A 254 27.92 -19.66 -5.52
C GLY A 254 27.97 -20.45 -4.20
N THR A 255 29.05 -20.31 -3.42
CA THR A 255 29.23 -20.99 -2.13
C THR A 255 28.98 -20.11 -0.90
N GLU A 256 28.80 -18.80 -1.07
CA GLU A 256 28.60 -17.88 0.06
C GLU A 256 27.19 -17.99 0.65
N LYS A 257 27.05 -17.59 1.91
CA LYS A 257 25.78 -17.50 2.62
C LYS A 257 25.65 -16.14 3.29
N MET A 258 24.46 -15.56 3.18
CA MET A 258 24.11 -14.30 3.83
C MET A 258 23.54 -14.55 5.23
N ASN A 259 23.77 -13.61 6.15
CA ASN A 259 23.09 -13.65 7.44
C ASN A 259 21.62 -13.22 7.31
N LEU A 260 20.86 -13.34 8.41
CA LEU A 260 19.42 -13.04 8.42
C LEU A 260 19.12 -11.55 8.12
N GLU A 261 19.93 -10.62 8.62
CA GLU A 261 19.72 -9.19 8.43
C GLU A 261 19.89 -8.80 6.95
N GLU A 262 20.98 -9.25 6.35
CA GLU A 262 21.28 -9.04 4.93
C GLU A 262 20.21 -9.69 4.04
N SER A 263 19.87 -10.95 4.33
CA SER A 263 18.85 -11.70 3.58
C SER A 263 17.50 -10.98 3.64
N THR A 264 17.13 -10.43 4.80
CA THR A 264 15.89 -9.66 4.97
C THR A 264 15.87 -8.39 4.11
N LYS A 265 17.00 -7.67 4.03
CA LYS A 265 17.12 -6.46 3.22
C LYS A 265 17.00 -6.77 1.73
N VAL A 266 17.65 -7.82 1.24
CA VAL A 266 17.56 -8.24 -0.18
C VAL A 266 16.16 -8.75 -0.51
N TYR A 267 15.58 -9.59 0.34
CA TYR A 267 14.21 -10.10 0.15
C TYR A 267 13.19 -8.99 -0.09
N LYS A 268 13.25 -7.89 0.70
CA LYS A 268 12.35 -6.74 0.54
C LYS A 268 12.45 -6.09 -0.84
N ILE A 269 13.67 -5.99 -1.39
CA ILE A 269 13.91 -5.44 -2.72
C ILE A 269 13.43 -6.44 -3.77
N LEU A 270 13.85 -7.70 -3.66
CA LEU A 270 13.50 -8.77 -4.61
C LEU A 270 12.00 -8.87 -4.85
N VAL A 271 11.19 -8.97 -3.78
CA VAL A 271 9.74 -9.14 -3.90
C VAL A 271 9.07 -7.95 -4.61
N SER A 272 9.62 -6.74 -4.51
CA SER A 272 9.01 -5.55 -5.11
C SER A 272 9.22 -5.43 -6.61
N PHE A 273 10.30 -5.97 -7.18
CA PHE A 273 10.59 -5.80 -8.62
C PHE A 273 10.72 -7.11 -9.41
N VAL A 274 10.84 -8.29 -8.78
CA VAL A 274 11.08 -9.55 -9.52
C VAL A 274 9.98 -9.88 -10.53
N ARG A 275 8.77 -9.33 -10.34
CA ARG A 275 7.64 -9.45 -11.27
C ARG A 275 7.75 -8.54 -12.50
N GLU A 276 8.65 -7.56 -12.48
CA GLU A 276 8.87 -6.58 -13.54
C GLU A 276 9.98 -7.00 -14.52
N ILE A 277 10.77 -8.03 -14.17
CA ILE A 277 11.82 -8.58 -15.04
C ILE A 277 11.34 -9.82 -15.79
N ASP A 278 12.10 -10.21 -16.82
CA ASP A 278 11.81 -11.43 -17.59
C ASP A 278 11.72 -12.67 -16.68
N LYS A 279 10.78 -13.56 -16.99
CA LYS A 279 10.47 -14.73 -16.17
C LYS A 279 11.70 -15.63 -15.96
N ALA A 280 12.49 -15.88 -17.01
CA ALA A 280 13.65 -16.78 -16.90
C ALA A 280 14.75 -16.17 -16.03
N VAL A 281 14.96 -14.86 -16.13
CA VAL A 281 15.92 -14.12 -15.28
C VAL A 281 15.43 -14.07 -13.84
N GLY A 282 14.14 -13.83 -13.63
CA GLY A 282 13.51 -13.86 -12.31
C GLY A 282 13.64 -15.21 -11.62
N GLU A 283 13.39 -16.31 -12.33
CA GLU A 283 13.57 -17.67 -11.81
C GLU A 283 15.03 -17.94 -11.43
N LEU A 284 15.99 -17.54 -12.27
CA LEU A 284 17.43 -17.67 -11.97
C LEU A 284 17.84 -16.87 -10.73
N LEU A 285 17.36 -15.63 -10.62
CA LEU A 285 17.62 -14.75 -9.48
C LEU A 285 17.03 -15.30 -8.18
N ILE A 286 15.78 -15.76 -8.22
CA ILE A 286 15.11 -16.35 -7.04
C ILE A 286 15.83 -17.62 -6.63
N SER A 287 16.20 -18.49 -7.58
CA SER A 287 16.91 -19.74 -7.30
C SER A 287 18.27 -19.47 -6.65
N PHE A 288 19.06 -18.55 -7.20
CA PHE A 288 20.34 -18.18 -6.61
C PHE A 288 20.16 -17.56 -5.22
N PHE A 289 19.23 -16.60 -5.08
CA PHE A 289 18.96 -15.95 -3.81
C PHE A 289 18.50 -16.94 -2.74
N TYR A 290 17.69 -17.94 -3.11
CA TYR A 290 17.26 -19.01 -2.23
C TYR A 290 18.46 -19.75 -1.63
N GLU A 291 19.41 -20.17 -2.46
CA GLU A 291 20.58 -20.93 -2.03
C GLU A 291 21.45 -20.12 -1.07
N VAL A 292 21.66 -18.83 -1.31
CA VAL A 292 22.54 -18.00 -0.47
C VAL A 292 21.84 -17.40 0.77
N SER A 293 20.51 -17.44 0.84
CA SER A 293 19.74 -16.80 1.91
C SER A 293 19.68 -17.60 3.22
N ALA A 294 19.43 -16.90 4.33
CA ALA A 294 19.10 -17.53 5.61
C ALA A 294 17.78 -18.33 5.54
N ASP A 295 17.69 -19.41 6.32
CA ASP A 295 16.56 -20.34 6.31
C ASP A 295 15.18 -19.71 6.57
N TYR A 296 15.10 -18.72 7.46
CA TYR A 296 13.87 -17.94 7.68
C TYR A 296 13.40 -17.23 6.39
N ILE A 297 14.33 -16.75 5.57
CA ILE A 297 14.01 -16.07 4.30
C ILE A 297 13.62 -17.06 3.22
N LYS A 298 14.20 -18.27 3.20
CA LYS A 298 13.74 -19.37 2.34
C LYS A 298 12.25 -19.67 2.57
N LEU A 299 11.83 -19.74 3.83
CA LEU A 299 10.42 -19.88 4.20
C LEU A 299 9.57 -18.70 3.70
N LYS A 300 10.04 -17.46 3.83
CA LYS A 300 9.32 -16.27 3.32
C LYS A 300 9.16 -16.26 1.80
N LEU A 301 10.19 -16.68 1.05
CA LEU A 301 10.13 -16.84 -0.40
C LEU A 301 9.07 -17.88 -0.79
N TRP A 302 9.07 -19.02 -0.09
CA TRP A 302 8.06 -20.06 -0.28
C TRP A 302 6.66 -19.55 0.03
N LEU A 303 6.45 -18.86 1.15
CA LEU A 303 5.14 -18.26 1.50
C LEU A 303 4.64 -17.23 0.49
N SER A 304 5.53 -16.59 -0.26
CA SER A 304 5.20 -15.58 -1.28
C SER A 304 4.92 -16.18 -2.67
N ASP A 305 4.89 -17.50 -2.78
CA ASP A 305 4.75 -18.25 -4.04
C ASP A 305 5.82 -17.90 -5.09
N LEU A 306 6.99 -17.42 -4.65
CA LEU A 306 8.13 -17.13 -5.53
C LEU A 306 8.98 -18.39 -5.78
N ILE A 307 8.92 -19.37 -4.89
CA ILE A 307 9.60 -20.65 -5.04
C ILE A 307 8.66 -21.81 -4.68
N HIS A 308 8.80 -22.92 -5.43
CA HIS A 308 8.03 -24.15 -5.25
C HIS A 308 8.87 -25.33 -4.71
N LYS A 309 10.08 -25.05 -4.20
CA LYS A 309 10.95 -26.06 -3.59
C LYS A 309 10.31 -26.57 -2.29
N GLU A 310 10.39 -27.87 -2.05
CA GLU A 310 9.71 -28.54 -0.93
C GLU A 310 10.65 -28.84 0.26
N ASP A 311 11.22 -27.79 0.86
CA ASP A 311 12.12 -27.93 2.02
C ASP A 311 11.36 -27.88 3.37
N TYR A 312 10.37 -28.76 3.55
CA TYR A 312 9.46 -28.73 4.71
C TYR A 312 10.18 -28.69 6.08
N GLY A 313 11.32 -29.37 6.23
CA GLY A 313 12.09 -29.36 7.47
C GLY A 313 12.60 -27.97 7.84
N ILE A 314 13.08 -27.19 6.86
CA ILE A 314 13.51 -25.79 7.03
C ILE A 314 12.29 -24.93 7.38
N TYR A 315 11.18 -25.16 6.68
CA TYR A 315 9.96 -24.37 6.85
C TYR A 315 9.34 -24.58 8.23
N GLN A 316 9.25 -25.83 8.67
CA GLN A 316 8.75 -26.23 9.99
C GLN A 316 9.64 -25.73 11.13
N SER A 317 10.97 -25.66 10.98
CA SER A 317 11.83 -25.14 12.04
C SER A 317 11.75 -23.62 12.20
N ASN A 318 11.31 -22.91 11.16
CA ASN A 318 11.30 -21.44 11.13
C ASN A 318 9.90 -20.80 11.24
N PHE A 319 8.81 -21.54 11.02
CA PHE A 319 7.46 -20.94 10.96
C PHE A 319 7.04 -20.25 12.27
N ILE A 320 7.55 -20.69 13.42
CA ILE A 320 7.17 -20.14 14.73
C ILE A 320 7.63 -18.68 14.90
N PHE A 321 8.63 -18.24 14.11
CA PHE A 321 9.15 -16.88 14.09
C PHE A 321 8.38 -15.96 13.13
N LEU A 322 7.41 -16.49 12.40
CA LEU A 322 6.52 -15.69 11.55
C LEU A 322 5.56 -14.86 12.42
N ASN A 323 5.13 -13.72 11.89
CA ASN A 323 4.02 -12.97 12.49
C ASN A 323 2.69 -13.76 12.38
N THR A 324 1.67 -13.36 13.12
CA THR A 324 0.35 -14.02 13.10
C THR A 324 -0.20 -14.23 11.68
N PRO A 325 -0.34 -13.21 10.80
CA PRO A 325 -0.85 -13.42 9.44
C PRO A 325 -0.07 -14.44 8.62
N ASP A 326 1.26 -14.43 8.71
CA ASP A 326 2.12 -15.33 7.96
C ASP A 326 2.04 -16.77 8.50
N GLN A 327 1.89 -16.96 9.82
CA GLN A 327 1.61 -18.29 10.40
C GLN A 327 0.26 -18.83 9.92
N GLN A 328 -0.76 -17.97 9.82
CA GLN A 328 -2.07 -18.37 9.31
C GLN A 328 -1.98 -18.81 7.83
N ASN A 329 -1.29 -18.02 7.01
CA ASN A 329 -1.05 -18.37 5.61
C ASN A 329 -0.19 -19.62 5.44
N PHE A 330 0.78 -19.85 6.32
CA PHE A 330 1.56 -21.08 6.37
C PHE A 330 0.64 -22.31 6.53
N ILE A 331 -0.25 -22.31 7.52
CA ILE A 331 -1.20 -23.41 7.72
C ILE A 331 -2.11 -23.59 6.49
N ARG A 332 -2.68 -22.50 5.96
CA ARG A 332 -3.53 -22.57 4.76
C ARG A 332 -2.80 -23.17 3.57
N LYS A 333 -1.54 -22.78 3.35
CA LYS A 333 -0.71 -23.30 2.26
C LYS A 333 -0.43 -24.80 2.44
N LEU A 334 -0.18 -25.26 3.67
CA LEU A 334 -0.03 -26.70 3.93
C LEU A 334 -1.31 -27.48 3.62
N PHE A 335 -2.49 -26.97 4.00
CA PHE A 335 -3.76 -27.59 3.63
C PHE A 335 -4.05 -27.55 2.12
N TYR A 336 -3.63 -26.49 1.44
CA TYR A 336 -3.67 -26.43 -0.01
C TYR A 336 -2.79 -27.50 -0.66
N LEU A 337 -1.54 -27.64 -0.23
CA LEU A 337 -0.63 -28.67 -0.73
C LEU A 337 -1.16 -30.08 -0.43
N LEU A 338 -1.72 -30.30 0.76
CA LEU A 338 -2.41 -31.53 1.10
C LEU A 338 -3.57 -31.83 0.13
N SER A 339 -4.38 -30.82 -0.22
CA SER A 339 -5.47 -30.98 -1.20
C SER A 339 -5.00 -31.27 -2.63
N LYS A 340 -3.72 -30.97 -2.93
CA LYS A 340 -3.06 -31.27 -4.21
C LYS A 340 -2.30 -32.59 -4.20
N ASN A 341 -2.35 -33.35 -3.10
CA ASN A 341 -1.56 -34.56 -2.89
C ASN A 341 -0.05 -34.31 -3.10
N ALA A 342 0.44 -33.15 -2.64
CA ALA A 342 1.87 -32.86 -2.68
C ALA A 342 2.65 -33.90 -1.86
N ASP A 343 3.78 -34.33 -2.39
CA ASP A 343 4.66 -35.28 -1.72
C ASP A 343 5.13 -34.69 -0.37
N ASN A 344 5.40 -35.56 0.60
CA ASN A 344 5.97 -35.17 1.90
C ASN A 344 5.07 -34.31 2.82
N ILE A 345 3.83 -33.99 2.46
CA ILE A 345 2.83 -33.31 3.31
C ILE A 345 1.76 -34.31 3.79
N SER A 346 1.52 -34.36 5.10
CA SER A 346 0.43 -35.16 5.68
C SER A 346 -0.28 -34.38 6.79
N TYR A 347 -1.50 -34.78 7.14
CA TYR A 347 -2.22 -34.14 8.24
C TYR A 347 -1.47 -34.29 9.57
N GLU A 348 -0.81 -35.43 9.80
CA GLU A 348 -0.04 -35.70 11.02
C GLU A 348 1.11 -34.70 11.18
N LYS A 349 1.77 -34.34 10.08
CA LYS A 349 2.82 -33.31 10.07
C LYS A 349 2.27 -31.92 10.38
N ILE A 350 1.09 -31.58 9.84
CA ILE A 350 0.42 -30.30 10.11
C ILE A 350 -0.04 -30.26 11.59
N ALA A 351 -0.62 -31.34 12.10
CA ALA A 351 -1.08 -31.44 13.48
C ALA A 351 0.08 -31.32 14.48
N ALA A 352 1.26 -31.87 14.15
CA ALA A 352 2.46 -31.77 14.99
C ALA A 352 2.92 -30.32 15.24
N LEU A 353 2.54 -29.35 14.39
CA LEU A 353 2.86 -27.93 14.59
C LEU A 353 2.30 -27.37 15.91
N LYS A 354 1.21 -27.97 16.44
CA LYS A 354 0.61 -27.60 17.74
C LYS A 354 1.59 -27.69 18.91
N ASN A 355 2.58 -28.58 18.81
CA ASN A 355 3.59 -28.83 19.85
C ASN A 355 4.86 -27.99 19.65
N SER A 356 4.89 -27.12 18.64
CA SER A 356 6.08 -26.31 18.34
C SER A 356 6.18 -25.15 19.32
N THR A 357 7.22 -25.17 20.16
CA THR A 357 7.57 -24.08 21.07
C THR A 357 9.07 -23.85 21.02
N TYR A 358 9.50 -22.60 21.02
CA TYR A 358 10.92 -22.23 21.05
C TYR A 358 11.18 -21.29 22.23
N SER A 359 12.22 -21.53 23.02
CA SER A 359 12.59 -20.69 24.18
C SER A 359 13.98 -20.10 23.98
N PHE A 360 14.12 -18.78 24.13
CA PHE A 360 15.42 -18.10 24.16
C PHE A 360 16.02 -18.06 25.58
N SER A 361 17.33 -17.82 25.67
CA SER A 361 18.07 -17.62 26.92
C SER A 361 17.54 -16.47 27.78
N GLU A 362 16.91 -15.46 27.17
CA GLU A 362 16.27 -14.32 27.85
C GLU A 362 14.84 -14.61 28.37
N GLY A 363 14.37 -15.86 28.29
CA GLY A 363 13.03 -16.25 28.77
C GLY A 363 11.88 -15.94 27.82
N LYS A 364 12.13 -15.31 26.66
CA LYS A 364 11.12 -15.14 25.59
C LYS A 364 10.80 -16.49 24.94
N LYS A 365 9.52 -16.86 24.95
CA LYS A 365 9.00 -18.04 24.26
C LYS A 365 8.27 -17.63 22.99
N PHE A 366 8.54 -18.33 21.89
CA PHE A 366 7.74 -18.30 20.67
C PHE A 366 6.85 -19.55 20.65
N GLN A 367 5.58 -19.36 20.34
CA GLN A 367 4.59 -20.43 20.25
C GLN A 367 3.63 -20.17 19.11
N LEU A 368 2.87 -21.19 18.75
CA LEU A 368 1.87 -21.14 17.70
C LEU A 368 0.84 -20.05 18.00
N ASP A 369 0.47 -19.26 16.99
CA ASP A 369 -0.61 -18.29 17.11
C ASP A 369 -1.89 -18.91 17.69
N PHE A 370 -2.61 -18.16 18.53
CA PHE A 370 -3.77 -18.70 19.24
C PHE A 370 -4.87 -19.17 18.26
N SER A 371 -5.11 -18.44 17.17
CA SER A 371 -6.09 -18.84 16.15
C SER A 371 -5.66 -20.13 15.45
N CYS A 372 -4.36 -20.25 15.12
CA CYS A 372 -3.79 -21.46 14.53
C CYS A 372 -3.96 -22.68 15.45
N ASN A 373 -3.74 -22.53 16.76
CA ASN A 373 -3.92 -23.60 17.74
C ASN A 373 -5.40 -24.02 17.86
N ILE A 374 -6.32 -23.05 17.92
CA ILE A 374 -7.76 -23.33 17.94
C ILE A 374 -8.21 -24.09 16.69
N ILE A 375 -7.63 -23.79 15.51
CA ILE A 375 -7.94 -24.53 14.28
C ILE A 375 -7.52 -25.98 14.38
N LEU A 376 -6.24 -26.25 14.71
CA LEU A 376 -5.75 -27.62 14.81
C LEU A 376 -6.51 -28.41 15.89
N ALA A 377 -6.78 -27.80 17.04
CA ALA A 377 -7.57 -28.41 18.11
C ALA A 377 -9.03 -28.66 17.70
N SER A 378 -9.64 -27.78 16.88
CA SER A 378 -10.99 -27.97 16.37
C SER A 378 -11.08 -29.16 15.42
N ILE A 379 -10.06 -29.36 14.58
CA ILE A 379 -9.99 -30.52 13.68
C ILE A 379 -9.90 -31.82 14.48
N GLU A 380 -9.05 -31.89 15.49
CA GLU A 380 -8.96 -33.05 16.39
C GLU A 380 -10.28 -33.31 17.12
N SER A 381 -10.91 -32.26 17.68
CA SER A 381 -12.16 -32.37 18.43
C SER A 381 -13.32 -32.89 17.57
N VAL A 382 -13.47 -32.36 16.35
CA VAL A 382 -14.56 -32.77 15.45
C VAL A 382 -14.35 -34.18 14.92
N ARG A 383 -13.11 -34.62 14.69
CA ARG A 383 -12.82 -36.05 14.43
C ARG A 383 -13.27 -36.95 15.58
N GLY A 384 -13.26 -36.44 16.81
CA GLY A 384 -13.82 -37.10 18.01
C GLY A 384 -15.34 -36.97 18.16
N GLY A 385 -16.04 -36.27 17.25
CA GLY A 385 -17.49 -36.18 17.18
C GLY A 385 -18.12 -34.87 17.68
N SER A 386 -17.35 -33.91 18.19
CA SER A 386 -17.91 -32.65 18.71
C SER A 386 -17.01 -31.44 18.50
N PHE A 387 -17.60 -30.26 18.34
CA PHE A 387 -16.86 -28.99 18.37
C PHE A 387 -16.30 -28.69 19.76
N LEU A 388 -15.26 -27.85 19.82
CA LEU A 388 -14.70 -27.40 21.09
C LEU A 388 -15.75 -26.60 21.88
N ASN A 389 -15.85 -26.90 23.17
CA ASN A 389 -16.68 -26.16 24.11
C ASN A 389 -15.88 -25.01 24.79
N GLU A 390 -16.58 -24.18 25.57
CA GLU A 390 -16.00 -23.02 26.26
C GLU A 390 -14.82 -23.43 27.16
N GLU A 391 -14.95 -24.51 27.94
CA GLU A 391 -13.93 -25.02 28.85
C GLU A 391 -12.65 -25.46 28.11
N SER A 392 -12.78 -26.15 26.99
CA SER A 392 -11.66 -26.61 26.17
C SER A 392 -10.87 -25.45 25.58
N ILE A 393 -11.57 -24.43 25.08
CA ILE A 393 -10.95 -23.21 24.54
C ILE A 393 -10.20 -22.46 25.65
N PHE A 394 -10.79 -22.35 26.84
CA PHE A 394 -10.12 -21.73 27.98
C PHE A 394 -8.91 -22.52 28.45
N SER A 395 -8.94 -23.85 28.41
CA SER A 395 -7.76 -24.68 28.70
C SER A 395 -6.59 -24.41 27.74
N ILE A 396 -6.88 -24.29 26.43
CA ILE A 396 -5.89 -23.92 25.42
C ILE A 396 -5.36 -22.50 25.68
N LEU A 397 -6.26 -21.56 26.00
CA LEU A 397 -5.89 -20.19 26.32
C LEU A 397 -4.98 -20.12 27.56
N THR A 398 -5.26 -20.87 28.62
CA THR A 398 -4.42 -20.89 29.83
C THR A 398 -3.00 -21.33 29.50
N LYS A 399 -2.83 -22.41 28.74
CA LYS A 399 -1.52 -22.88 28.28
C LYS A 399 -0.81 -21.83 27.41
N HIS A 400 -1.57 -21.13 26.56
CA HIS A 400 -1.04 -20.04 25.72
C HIS A 400 -0.55 -18.85 26.56
N ILE A 401 -1.28 -18.48 27.62
CA ILE A 401 -0.94 -17.36 28.52
C ILE A 401 0.26 -17.69 29.41
N GLU A 402 0.40 -18.94 29.87
CA GLU A 402 1.53 -19.39 30.73
C GLU A 402 2.89 -19.17 30.06
N ASN A 403 2.95 -19.20 28.73
CA ASN A 403 4.19 -19.00 27.99
C ASN A 403 4.62 -17.52 27.82
N ASP A 404 3.88 -16.55 28.41
CA ASP A 404 4.21 -15.12 28.51
C ASP A 404 4.64 -14.47 27.18
N THR A 405 3.90 -14.77 26.10
CA THR A 405 4.28 -14.36 24.75
C THR A 405 3.73 -12.97 24.39
N ALA A 406 4.52 -12.21 23.63
CA ALA A 406 4.07 -10.99 22.97
C ALA A 406 3.24 -11.34 21.72
N SER A 407 2.03 -11.86 21.92
CA SER A 407 1.10 -12.21 20.83
C SER A 407 -0.24 -11.50 20.99
N LEU A 408 -0.84 -11.10 19.87
CA LEU A 408 -2.19 -10.53 19.86
C LEU A 408 -3.17 -11.66 20.22
N LEU A 409 -3.80 -11.58 21.39
CA LEU A 409 -4.86 -12.53 21.75
C LEU A 409 -6.12 -12.14 20.98
N SER A 410 -6.30 -12.75 19.82
CA SER A 410 -7.53 -12.62 19.05
C SER A 410 -7.76 -13.88 18.25
N LEU A 411 -9.03 -14.23 18.10
CA LEU A 411 -9.48 -15.22 17.13
C LEU A 411 -9.78 -14.48 15.84
N ASN A 412 -9.12 -14.84 14.73
CA ASN A 412 -9.39 -14.30 13.41
C ASN A 412 -8.83 -15.21 12.30
N GLY A 413 -9.00 -14.78 11.04
CA GLY A 413 -8.35 -15.39 9.87
C GLY A 413 -9.09 -16.60 9.31
N PHE A 414 -9.37 -17.62 10.12
CA PHE A 414 -9.77 -18.95 9.64
C PHE A 414 -11.28 -19.25 9.65
N PHE A 415 -12.14 -18.24 9.81
CA PHE A 415 -13.58 -18.46 9.97
C PHE A 415 -14.37 -17.57 9.03
N GLU A 416 -15.58 -17.98 8.66
CA GLU A 416 -16.47 -17.22 7.77
C GLU A 416 -16.76 -15.86 8.37
N LYS A 417 -16.19 -14.82 7.78
CA LYS A 417 -16.37 -13.45 8.25
C LYS A 417 -17.82 -13.00 8.10
N CYS A 418 -18.30 -12.22 9.06
CA CYS A 418 -19.56 -11.51 8.90
C CYS A 418 -19.33 -10.31 7.98
N ASN A 419 -20.03 -10.29 6.84
CA ASN A 419 -19.97 -9.15 5.93
C ASN A 419 -20.92 -8.02 6.37
N GLY A 420 -21.83 -8.29 7.31
CA GLY A 420 -22.99 -7.43 7.57
C GLY A 420 -24.27 -8.24 7.41
N ARG A 421 -25.42 -7.68 7.81
CA ARG A 421 -26.70 -8.31 7.48
C ARG A 421 -27.15 -7.86 6.10
N SER A 422 -27.77 -8.76 5.37
CA SER A 422 -28.44 -8.44 4.11
C SER A 422 -29.93 -8.34 4.38
N ILE A 423 -30.55 -7.22 4.06
CA ILE A 423 -31.98 -6.96 4.27
C ILE A 423 -32.65 -6.63 2.93
N PRO A 424 -33.97 -6.85 2.79
CA PRO A 424 -34.72 -6.43 1.61
C PRO A 424 -34.47 -4.95 1.27
N ASN A 425 -34.19 -4.69 0.00
CA ASN A 425 -34.10 -3.34 -0.53
C ASN A 425 -35.35 -3.02 -1.35
N GLU A 426 -35.60 -3.82 -2.37
CA GLU A 426 -36.79 -3.74 -3.20
C GLU A 426 -37.59 -5.04 -3.07
N THR A 427 -38.91 -4.89 -2.99
CA THR A 427 -39.85 -6.03 -2.88
C THR A 427 -40.96 -5.85 -3.89
N ARG A 428 -41.52 -6.96 -4.35
CA ARG A 428 -42.70 -6.98 -5.23
C ARG A 428 -43.78 -7.85 -4.61
N GLU A 429 -45.03 -7.48 -4.84
CA GLU A 429 -46.17 -8.32 -4.48
C GLU A 429 -46.24 -9.55 -5.40
N THR A 430 -46.65 -10.68 -4.84
CA THR A 430 -46.87 -11.92 -5.59
C THR A 430 -48.36 -12.12 -5.82
N GLU A 431 -48.71 -12.83 -6.88
CA GLU A 431 -50.11 -13.12 -7.28
C GLU A 431 -50.91 -13.83 -6.16
N GLU A 432 -50.23 -14.54 -5.26
CA GLU A 432 -50.81 -15.22 -4.09
C GLU A 432 -50.98 -14.33 -2.83
N GLY A 433 -50.78 -13.00 -2.93
CA GLY A 433 -50.89 -12.07 -1.80
C GLY A 433 -49.68 -12.05 -0.86
N GLY A 434 -48.55 -12.63 -1.27
CA GLY A 434 -47.26 -12.59 -0.57
C GLY A 434 -46.34 -11.47 -1.08
N LYS A 435 -45.16 -11.33 -0.48
CA LYS A 435 -44.08 -10.47 -1.01
C LYS A 435 -42.90 -11.33 -1.45
N SER A 436 -42.18 -10.89 -2.47
CA SER A 436 -40.88 -11.48 -2.83
C SER A 436 -39.80 -10.39 -2.87
N ILE A 437 -38.57 -10.78 -2.49
CA ILE A 437 -37.41 -9.89 -2.51
C ILE A 437 -36.89 -9.80 -3.95
N VAL A 438 -36.80 -8.58 -4.46
CA VAL A 438 -36.21 -8.28 -5.78
C VAL A 438 -34.71 -8.04 -5.64
N SER A 439 -34.32 -7.23 -4.65
CA SER A 439 -32.92 -6.91 -4.36
C SER A 439 -32.66 -6.83 -2.87
N LEU A 440 -31.42 -7.12 -2.48
CA LEU A 440 -30.93 -7.02 -1.10
C LEU A 440 -29.99 -5.82 -0.96
N LYS A 441 -30.05 -5.13 0.18
CA LYS A 441 -29.04 -4.18 0.60
C LYS A 441 -28.28 -4.71 1.80
N GLN A 442 -26.99 -4.41 1.85
CA GLN A 442 -26.11 -4.81 2.94
C GLN A 442 -26.00 -3.68 3.95
N ILE A 443 -26.07 -4.04 5.22
CA ILE A 443 -25.95 -3.11 6.35
C ILE A 443 -24.73 -3.46 7.21
N PRO A 444 -24.18 -2.49 7.96
CA PRO A 444 -23.03 -2.68 8.84
C PRO A 444 -23.08 -3.95 9.72
N ILE A 445 -21.89 -4.48 10.00
CA ILE A 445 -21.68 -5.65 10.85
C ILE A 445 -22.23 -5.39 12.26
N PRO A 446 -23.03 -6.30 12.83
CA PRO A 446 -23.51 -6.16 14.21
C PRO A 446 -22.35 -6.03 15.20
N ARG A 447 -22.54 -5.25 16.27
CA ARG A 447 -21.53 -5.08 17.31
C ARG A 447 -21.08 -6.43 17.88
N ASN A 448 -19.77 -6.57 18.14
CA ASN A 448 -19.16 -7.76 18.74
C ASN A 448 -19.31 -9.04 17.89
N VAL A 449 -19.63 -8.92 16.61
CA VAL A 449 -19.68 -10.03 15.65
C VAL A 449 -18.53 -9.88 14.67
N GLU A 450 -17.70 -10.91 14.57
CA GLU A 450 -16.62 -10.98 13.57
C GLU A 450 -16.87 -12.14 12.59
N PHE A 451 -17.38 -13.25 13.10
CA PHE A 451 -17.73 -14.44 12.32
C PHE A 451 -19.24 -14.55 12.11
N CYS A 452 -19.67 -15.14 11.00
CA CYS A 452 -21.08 -15.32 10.70
C CYS A 452 -21.72 -16.30 11.70
N GLU A 453 -22.53 -15.79 12.63
CA GLU A 453 -23.24 -16.57 13.65
C GLU A 453 -24.76 -16.68 13.38
N GLY A 454 -25.18 -16.51 12.13
CA GLY A 454 -26.60 -16.54 11.76
C GLY A 454 -27.25 -17.89 12.04
N VAL A 455 -28.37 -17.90 12.77
CA VAL A 455 -29.14 -19.12 13.04
C VAL A 455 -30.40 -19.13 12.17
N ARG A 456 -30.70 -20.24 11.48
CA ARG A 456 -31.89 -20.31 10.62
C ARG A 456 -33.18 -20.08 11.41
N PHE A 457 -34.11 -19.33 10.80
CA PHE A 457 -35.31 -18.81 11.45
C PHE A 457 -36.32 -19.90 11.86
N ASN A 458 -36.41 -21.02 11.13
CA ASN A 458 -37.32 -22.16 11.36
C ASN A 458 -36.72 -23.45 10.74
N GLU A 459 -37.41 -24.59 10.87
CA GLU A 459 -37.05 -25.87 10.22
C GLU A 459 -36.96 -25.77 8.69
N ASP A 460 -37.84 -25.00 8.05
CA ASP A 460 -37.81 -24.73 6.60
C ASP A 460 -36.75 -23.67 6.20
N GLY A 461 -36.18 -22.97 7.19
CA GLY A 461 -35.15 -21.94 7.01
C GLY A 461 -35.61 -20.68 6.28
N ARG A 462 -36.92 -20.53 6.02
CA ARG A 462 -37.47 -19.42 5.22
C ARG A 462 -38.23 -18.44 6.11
N ASP A 463 -38.11 -17.16 5.76
CA ASP A 463 -38.96 -16.12 6.30
C ASP A 463 -40.40 -16.31 5.80
N ARG A 464 -41.38 -16.01 6.66
CA ARG A 464 -42.80 -16.25 6.34
C ARG A 464 -43.37 -15.21 5.38
N THR A 465 -42.83 -14.01 5.37
CA THR A 465 -43.29 -12.86 4.56
C THR A 465 -42.77 -12.97 3.14
N TYR A 466 -41.46 -13.20 3.01
CA TYR A 466 -40.77 -13.18 1.71
C TYR A 466 -40.57 -14.56 1.09
N LYS A 467 -40.86 -15.63 1.86
CA LYS A 467 -40.55 -17.03 1.50
C LYS A 467 -39.09 -17.24 1.09
N HIS A 468 -38.20 -16.36 1.56
CA HIS A 468 -36.78 -16.33 1.25
C HIS A 468 -35.98 -16.90 2.41
N ASN A 469 -34.81 -17.51 2.15
CA ASN A 469 -33.93 -17.98 3.21
C ASN A 469 -33.56 -16.83 4.16
N CYS A 470 -33.65 -17.07 5.46
CA CYS A 470 -33.43 -16.04 6.48
C CYS A 470 -32.74 -16.62 7.73
N TRP A 471 -31.78 -15.87 8.24
CA TRP A 471 -31.00 -16.16 9.43
C TRP A 471 -31.17 -15.06 10.47
N TRP A 472 -31.31 -15.45 11.73
CA TRP A 472 -31.37 -14.57 12.88
C TRP A 472 -29.97 -14.35 13.44
N CYS A 473 -29.57 -13.08 13.60
CA CYS A 473 -28.28 -12.70 14.18
C CYS A 473 -28.47 -11.43 15.03
N ARG A 474 -28.05 -11.49 16.31
CA ARG A 474 -28.09 -10.39 17.29
C ARG A 474 -29.40 -9.60 17.30
N GLY A 475 -30.54 -10.30 17.23
CA GLY A 475 -31.86 -9.66 17.32
C GLY A 475 -32.40 -9.08 16.01
N GLY A 476 -31.90 -9.51 14.85
CA GLY A 476 -32.52 -9.17 13.57
C GLY A 476 -32.19 -10.15 12.45
N SER A 477 -32.94 -10.01 11.36
CA SER A 477 -32.92 -10.89 10.19
C SER A 477 -31.78 -10.56 9.23
N CYS A 478 -31.22 -11.60 8.61
CA CYS A 478 -30.22 -11.54 7.55
C CYS A 478 -30.63 -12.52 6.46
N TYR A 479 -30.80 -12.05 5.22
CA TYR A 479 -31.32 -12.83 4.10
C TYR A 479 -30.24 -13.40 3.18
N ALA A 480 -28.98 -13.03 3.40
CA ALA A 480 -27.81 -13.60 2.73
C ALA A 480 -26.65 -13.70 3.71
N ALA A 481 -26.76 -14.65 4.65
CA ALA A 481 -25.69 -14.93 5.59
C ALA A 481 -24.48 -15.56 4.88
N ASN A 482 -23.26 -15.16 5.26
CA ASN A 482 -22.02 -15.73 4.72
C ASN A 482 -21.78 -17.13 5.31
N GLN A 483 -22.57 -18.11 4.85
CA GLN A 483 -22.54 -19.51 5.29
C GLN A 483 -22.28 -20.47 4.13
N ALA A 484 -21.77 -19.97 3.01
CA ALA A 484 -21.34 -20.80 1.89
C ALA A 484 -20.00 -21.47 2.23
N LEU A 485 -20.01 -22.79 2.36
CA LEU A 485 -18.84 -23.59 2.77
C LEU A 485 -18.05 -24.15 1.57
N GLN A 486 -18.17 -23.50 0.40
CA GLN A 486 -17.46 -23.93 -0.80
C GLN A 486 -15.96 -23.64 -0.67
N LEU A 487 -15.13 -24.44 -1.32
CA LEU A 487 -13.69 -24.23 -1.34
C LEU A 487 -13.35 -22.97 -2.15
N PRO A 488 -12.71 -21.95 -1.55
CA PRO A 488 -12.33 -20.74 -2.27
C PRO A 488 -11.32 -21.00 -3.39
N ARG A 489 -11.24 -20.08 -4.37
CA ARG A 489 -10.25 -20.16 -5.47
C ARG A 489 -8.82 -19.98 -4.96
N HIS A 490 -8.61 -19.08 -4.01
CA HIS A 490 -7.30 -18.80 -3.42
C HIS A 490 -7.21 -19.43 -2.03
N TYR A 491 -6.12 -20.16 -1.78
CA TYR A 491 -5.94 -20.83 -0.49
C TYR A 491 -5.83 -19.86 0.70
N ASN A 492 -5.43 -18.61 0.43
CA ASN A 492 -5.40 -17.53 1.42
C ASN A 492 -6.77 -17.21 2.03
N ASP A 493 -7.87 -17.71 1.46
CA ASP A 493 -9.22 -17.53 1.99
C ASP A 493 -9.76 -18.79 2.68
N TYR A 494 -8.96 -19.87 2.78
CA TYR A 494 -9.41 -21.11 3.42
C TYR A 494 -9.79 -20.90 4.88
N THR A 495 -10.97 -21.43 5.23
CA THR A 495 -11.54 -21.46 6.58
C THR A 495 -11.44 -22.86 7.21
N LEU A 496 -11.83 -22.96 8.49
CA LEU A 496 -11.96 -24.23 9.20
C LEU A 496 -12.88 -25.22 8.46
N ALA A 497 -14.01 -24.74 7.91
CA ALA A 497 -14.92 -25.58 7.14
C ALA A 497 -14.27 -26.14 5.87
N ASN A 498 -13.39 -25.34 5.23
CA ASN A 498 -12.62 -25.81 4.09
C ASN A 498 -11.60 -26.88 4.50
N PHE A 499 -10.94 -26.74 5.66
CA PHE A 499 -10.04 -27.77 6.17
C PHE A 499 -10.77 -29.08 6.46
N PHE A 500 -11.98 -29.04 7.03
CA PHE A 500 -12.81 -30.24 7.17
C PHE A 500 -13.11 -30.90 5.82
N SER A 501 -13.44 -30.10 4.81
CA SER A 501 -13.72 -30.60 3.46
C SER A 501 -12.49 -31.25 2.83
N ILE A 502 -11.31 -30.64 2.93
CA ILE A 502 -10.03 -31.19 2.43
C ILE A 502 -9.69 -32.52 3.11
N LEU A 503 -9.99 -32.64 4.41
CA LEU A 503 -9.72 -33.84 5.19
C LEU A 503 -10.85 -34.88 5.13
N ASN A 504 -11.90 -34.65 4.35
CA ASN A 504 -13.11 -35.49 4.31
C ASN A 504 -13.75 -35.74 5.70
N ILE A 505 -13.75 -34.72 6.56
CA ILE A 505 -14.38 -34.77 7.89
C ILE A 505 -15.83 -34.30 7.78
N HIS A 506 -16.77 -35.16 8.13
CA HIS A 506 -18.17 -34.79 8.23
C HIS A 506 -18.45 -34.00 9.52
N PHE A 507 -19.25 -32.94 9.41
CA PHE A 507 -19.67 -32.14 10.56
C PHE A 507 -21.09 -31.59 10.38
N ASP A 508 -21.77 -31.35 11.50
CA ASP A 508 -23.07 -30.67 11.49
C ASP A 508 -22.90 -29.18 11.21
N LYS A 509 -23.55 -28.69 10.15
CA LYS A 509 -23.52 -27.28 9.76
C LYS A 509 -24.12 -26.37 10.84
N LYS A 510 -25.17 -26.81 11.53
CA LYS A 510 -25.76 -26.00 12.60
C LYS A 510 -24.77 -25.87 13.76
N GLY A 511 -24.21 -26.98 14.23
CA GLY A 511 -23.17 -27.02 15.25
C GLY A 511 -21.93 -26.17 14.90
N TYR A 512 -21.54 -26.12 13.62
CA TYR A 512 -20.45 -25.27 13.15
C TYR A 512 -20.72 -23.78 13.37
N PHE A 513 -21.89 -23.28 12.98
CA PHE A 513 -22.23 -21.86 13.15
C PHE A 513 -22.56 -21.51 14.61
N ASP A 514 -23.07 -22.47 15.39
CA ASP A 514 -23.18 -22.34 16.85
C ASP A 514 -21.79 -22.19 17.48
N PHE A 515 -20.79 -22.96 17.00
CA PHE A 515 -19.39 -22.82 17.40
C PHE A 515 -18.80 -21.47 17.02
N LEU A 516 -19.07 -20.94 15.81
CA LEU A 516 -18.63 -19.58 15.44
C LEU A 516 -19.23 -18.51 16.36
N GLY A 517 -20.50 -18.68 16.80
CA GLY A 517 -21.12 -17.82 17.81
C GLY A 517 -20.42 -17.88 19.17
N LEU A 518 -19.99 -19.07 19.61
CA LEU A 518 -19.15 -19.22 20.80
C LEU A 518 -17.80 -18.49 20.63
N LEU A 519 -17.15 -18.62 19.48
CA LEU A 519 -15.89 -17.91 19.20
C LEU A 519 -16.07 -16.40 19.22
N ASN A 520 -17.15 -15.85 18.63
CA ASN A 520 -17.49 -14.43 18.75
C ASN A 520 -17.61 -13.99 20.22
N LYS A 521 -18.33 -14.76 21.04
CA LYS A 521 -18.49 -14.49 22.48
C LYS A 521 -17.14 -14.43 23.20
N ILE A 522 -16.24 -15.38 22.94
CA ILE A 522 -14.91 -15.43 23.57
C ILE A 522 -14.01 -14.28 23.07
N ASN A 523 -14.06 -13.98 21.78
CA ASN A 523 -13.22 -12.96 21.15
C ASN A 523 -13.50 -11.53 21.67
N ILE A 524 -14.71 -11.29 22.19
CA ILE A 524 -15.06 -10.04 22.91
C ILE A 524 -14.08 -9.78 24.07
N TYR A 525 -13.67 -10.82 24.79
CA TYR A 525 -12.76 -10.66 25.92
C TYR A 525 -11.31 -10.60 25.48
N LEU A 526 -10.91 -11.48 24.56
CA LEU A 526 -9.53 -11.62 24.11
C LEU A 526 -8.96 -10.29 23.61
N LYS A 527 -9.74 -9.54 22.82
CA LYS A 527 -9.36 -8.21 22.29
C LYS A 527 -9.03 -7.18 23.36
N HIS A 528 -9.51 -7.35 24.59
CA HIS A 528 -9.24 -6.46 25.71
C HIS A 528 -8.14 -6.98 26.64
N LEU A 529 -7.66 -8.20 26.47
CA LEU A 529 -6.66 -8.84 27.34
C LEU A 529 -5.21 -8.53 26.96
N ASN A 530 -4.97 -7.65 25.97
CA ASN A 530 -3.63 -7.15 25.65
C ASN A 530 -3.40 -5.76 26.27
N CYS A 531 -2.16 -5.51 26.70
CA CYS A 531 -1.67 -4.18 27.06
C CYS A 531 -1.62 -3.31 25.80
N ARG A 532 -2.26 -2.13 25.83
CA ARG A 532 -2.27 -1.20 24.68
C ARG A 532 -0.93 -0.50 24.42
N SER A 533 0.02 -0.57 25.37
CA SER A 533 1.34 0.08 25.27
C SER A 533 2.41 -0.83 24.67
N CYS A 534 2.42 -2.13 25.01
CA CYS A 534 3.46 -3.07 24.58
C CYS A 534 2.91 -4.37 23.97
N ASN A 535 1.60 -4.48 23.76
CA ASN A 535 0.88 -5.64 23.23
C ASN A 535 1.06 -6.96 24.00
N HIS A 536 1.72 -6.97 25.16
CA HIS A 536 1.81 -8.15 26.02
C HIS A 536 0.46 -8.48 26.66
N ILE A 537 0.25 -9.76 26.93
CA ILE A 537 -0.95 -10.26 27.59
C ILE A 537 -1.02 -9.71 29.02
N LEU A 538 -2.20 -9.23 29.42
CA LEU A 538 -2.44 -8.78 30.78
C LEU A 538 -2.66 -9.98 31.71
N LYS A 539 -2.02 -9.97 32.88
CA LYS A 539 -2.17 -11.01 33.91
C LYS A 539 -3.10 -10.53 35.03
N PRO A 540 -3.85 -11.42 35.69
CA PRO A 540 -4.65 -11.08 36.86
C PRO A 540 -3.82 -10.35 37.92
N ASN A 541 -4.30 -9.19 38.39
CA ASN A 541 -3.69 -8.48 39.50
C ASN A 541 -4.11 -9.14 40.82
N LYS A 542 -3.16 -9.85 41.48
CA LYS A 542 -3.38 -10.61 42.72
C LYS A 542 -3.71 -9.73 43.94
N GLU A 543 -3.46 -8.42 43.87
CA GLU A 543 -3.79 -7.45 44.93
C GLU A 543 -5.25 -6.97 44.90
N GLY A 544 -6.03 -7.43 43.92
CA GLY A 544 -7.44 -7.08 43.75
C GLY A 544 -8.37 -7.75 44.75
N TYR A 545 -8.27 -7.40 46.03
CA TYR A 545 -9.19 -7.86 47.06
C TYR A 545 -10.65 -7.49 46.70
N TYR A 546 -11.50 -8.50 46.46
CA TYR A 546 -12.98 -8.45 46.42
C TYR A 546 -13.65 -7.76 45.19
N SER A 547 -13.54 -8.37 44.01
CA SER A 547 -14.42 -8.10 42.85
C SER A 547 -15.65 -9.03 42.81
N TYR A 548 -16.75 -8.62 42.14
CA TYR A 548 -18.01 -9.40 42.07
C TYR A 548 -17.83 -10.75 41.32
N TYR A 549 -16.90 -10.79 40.36
CA TYR A 549 -16.28 -12.00 39.83
C TYR A 549 -14.85 -12.09 40.38
N ARG A 550 -14.32 -13.27 40.68
CA ARG A 550 -13.02 -13.44 41.37
C ARG A 550 -11.83 -12.72 40.72
N ILE A 551 -11.85 -12.48 39.40
CA ILE A 551 -10.78 -11.83 38.64
C ILE A 551 -11.40 -10.81 37.70
N SER A 552 -11.32 -9.53 38.04
CA SER A 552 -11.72 -8.41 37.15
C SER A 552 -10.61 -7.37 36.96
N ASN A 553 -9.51 -7.49 37.69
CA ASN A 553 -8.39 -6.56 37.63
C ASN A 553 -7.20 -7.25 36.96
N PHE A 554 -6.60 -6.58 36.00
CA PHE A 554 -5.50 -7.08 35.18
C PHE A 554 -4.37 -6.05 35.14
N ILE A 555 -3.13 -6.51 34.99
CA ILE A 555 -1.94 -5.66 34.91
C ILE A 555 -0.96 -6.20 33.88
N CYS A 556 -0.19 -5.31 33.24
CA CYS A 556 0.86 -5.71 32.31
C CYS A 556 2.05 -6.34 33.05
N SER A 557 2.34 -7.61 32.78
CA SER A 557 3.48 -8.33 33.37
C SER A 557 4.83 -7.98 32.75
N ASN A 558 4.86 -7.42 31.54
CA ASN A 558 6.11 -7.09 30.84
C ASN A 558 6.93 -6.05 31.63
N GLN A 559 8.09 -6.44 32.16
CA GLN A 559 8.95 -5.57 32.97
C GLN A 559 9.43 -4.32 32.23
N GLN A 560 9.57 -4.39 30.91
CA GLN A 560 9.99 -3.28 30.04
C GLN A 560 8.84 -2.34 29.63
N CYS A 561 7.62 -2.57 30.13
CA CYS A 561 6.47 -1.74 29.80
C CYS A 561 6.28 -0.62 30.83
N ASP A 562 6.35 0.63 30.38
CA ASP A 562 6.17 1.82 31.23
C ASP A 562 4.75 1.92 31.83
N ASN A 563 3.76 1.29 31.19
CA ASN A 563 2.38 1.31 31.65
C ASN A 563 2.06 0.11 32.56
N LYS A 564 2.00 0.37 33.87
CA LYS A 564 1.67 -0.60 34.93
C LYS A 564 0.32 -0.34 35.59
N GLN A 565 -0.55 0.44 34.95
CA GLN A 565 -1.88 0.71 35.50
C GLN A 565 -2.74 -0.55 35.55
N THR A 566 -3.56 -0.68 36.60
CA THR A 566 -4.55 -1.76 36.71
C THR A 566 -5.69 -1.50 35.73
N VAL A 567 -5.94 -2.46 34.85
CA VAL A 567 -7.06 -2.50 33.91
C VAL A 567 -8.19 -3.31 34.53
N TYR A 568 -9.35 -2.70 34.68
CA TYR A 568 -10.56 -3.38 35.11
C TYR A 568 -11.39 -3.82 33.91
N LEU A 569 -11.64 -5.13 33.80
CA LEU A 569 -12.51 -5.73 32.79
C LEU A 569 -13.68 -6.43 33.49
N ASN A 570 -14.92 -6.03 33.17
CA ASN A 570 -16.10 -6.70 33.72
C ASN A 570 -17.32 -6.56 32.80
N HIS A 571 -18.31 -7.43 32.97
CA HIS A 571 -19.59 -7.29 32.28
C HIS A 571 -20.40 -6.11 32.78
N CYS A 572 -21.16 -5.54 31.85
CA CYS A 572 -22.21 -4.62 32.20
C CYS A 572 -23.23 -5.24 33.18
N LEU A 573 -23.55 -4.51 34.25
CA LEU A 573 -24.60 -4.85 35.21
C LEU A 573 -26.01 -4.51 34.71
N GLY A 574 -26.13 -3.84 33.55
CA GLY A 574 -27.39 -3.41 32.96
C GLY A 574 -28.28 -4.57 32.56
N GLY A 575 -29.31 -4.84 33.38
CA GLY A 575 -30.48 -5.64 33.05
C GLY A 575 -30.80 -6.76 34.04
N LYS A 576 -31.77 -6.54 34.94
CA LYS A 576 -32.55 -7.63 35.55
C LYS A 576 -34.04 -7.27 35.69
N LYS A 577 -34.86 -8.23 35.26
CA LYS A 577 -36.32 -8.44 35.46
C LYS A 577 -37.26 -7.65 34.54
N THR A 578 -37.57 -8.23 33.38
CA THR A 578 -38.88 -8.83 32.97
C THR A 578 -38.71 -9.48 31.57
N ALA A 579 -39.69 -10.26 31.11
CA ALA A 579 -39.62 -11.13 29.91
C ALA A 579 -39.21 -10.48 28.57
N ILE A 580 -39.07 -9.14 28.51
CA ILE A 580 -38.81 -8.37 27.28
C ILE A 580 -37.63 -7.36 27.46
N LYS A 581 -36.88 -7.36 28.57
CA LYS A 581 -35.70 -6.48 28.72
C LYS A 581 -34.43 -7.07 28.10
N SER A 582 -33.75 -6.31 27.23
CA SER A 582 -32.39 -6.60 26.78
C SER A 582 -31.40 -6.58 27.91
N ARG A 583 -30.61 -7.64 28.06
CA ARG A 583 -29.35 -7.57 28.80
C ARG A 583 -28.34 -6.82 27.94
N CYS A 584 -27.70 -5.79 28.49
CA CYS A 584 -26.51 -5.21 27.86
C CYS A 584 -25.39 -6.25 27.96
N ASP A 585 -24.86 -6.68 26.81
CA ASP A 585 -23.79 -7.69 26.71
C ASP A 585 -22.40 -7.06 26.58
N ASN A 586 -22.31 -5.74 26.78
CA ASN A 586 -21.06 -5.02 26.64
C ASN A 586 -20.04 -5.39 27.73
N LEU A 587 -18.77 -5.46 27.32
CA LEU A 587 -17.63 -5.53 28.21
C LEU A 587 -17.22 -4.10 28.61
N ILE A 588 -17.07 -3.88 29.90
CA ILE A 588 -16.55 -2.64 30.48
C ILE A 588 -15.03 -2.79 30.56
N ASP A 589 -14.32 -1.88 29.91
CA ASP A 589 -12.86 -1.76 29.97
C ASP A 589 -12.52 -0.40 30.57
N SER A 590 -11.85 -0.37 31.72
CA SER A 590 -11.51 0.87 32.43
C SER A 590 -10.65 1.85 31.64
N ARG A 591 -10.02 1.40 30.56
CA ARG A 591 -9.24 2.28 29.67
C ARG A 591 -10.14 3.15 28.77
N ASP A 592 -11.39 2.73 28.58
CA ASP A 592 -12.37 3.40 27.72
C ASP A 592 -13.46 4.13 28.49
N THR A 593 -13.43 4.04 29.82
CA THR A 593 -14.52 4.54 30.65
C THR A 593 -14.08 4.97 32.05
N ALA A 594 -14.85 5.87 32.64
CA ALA A 594 -14.67 6.41 33.97
C ALA A 594 -15.54 5.68 35.00
N ARG A 595 -15.19 5.85 36.27
CA ARG A 595 -15.99 5.39 37.42
C ARG A 595 -17.16 6.34 37.63
N CYS A 596 -18.34 5.82 37.99
CA CYS A 596 -19.42 6.71 38.41
C CYS A 596 -19.03 7.47 39.68
N ASN A 597 -19.45 8.72 39.73
CA ASN A 597 -19.20 9.62 40.84
C ASN A 597 -20.43 9.64 41.76
N TYR A 598 -20.21 9.55 43.08
CA TYR A 598 -21.25 9.67 44.08
C TYR A 598 -21.43 11.08 44.66
N THR A 599 -20.85 12.14 44.09
CA THR A 599 -20.93 13.52 44.62
C THR A 599 -22.38 13.98 44.89
N LYS A 600 -23.35 13.54 44.09
CA LYS A 600 -24.80 13.79 44.32
C LYS A 600 -25.29 13.33 45.69
N HIS A 601 -24.63 12.32 46.27
CA HIS A 601 -24.96 11.74 47.56
C HIS A 601 -24.14 12.30 48.73
N GLN A 602 -23.34 13.35 48.51
CA GLN A 602 -22.53 14.02 49.53
C GLN A 602 -21.73 13.04 50.42
N PRO A 603 -20.83 12.23 49.82
CA PRO A 603 -20.07 11.24 50.56
C PRO A 603 -19.17 11.88 51.64
N ARG A 604 -19.02 11.17 52.76
CA ARG A 604 -17.98 11.48 53.75
C ARG A 604 -16.64 10.86 53.30
N ASP A 605 -15.52 11.31 53.85
CA ASP A 605 -14.20 10.68 53.76
C ASP A 605 -13.71 10.31 52.33
N HIS A 606 -13.97 11.18 51.35
CA HIS A 606 -13.55 11.00 49.95
C HIS A 606 -14.12 9.75 49.23
N TYR A 607 -15.25 9.20 49.69
CA TYR A 607 -15.84 8.00 49.10
C TYR A 607 -16.40 8.21 47.67
N GLU A 608 -16.45 9.44 47.15
CA GLU A 608 -16.90 9.80 45.80
C GLU A 608 -16.13 9.10 44.67
N LYS A 609 -14.86 8.73 44.89
CA LYS A 609 -13.98 8.15 43.86
C LYS A 609 -14.12 6.62 43.67
N TYR A 610 -14.93 5.95 44.47
CA TYR A 610 -15.00 4.47 44.51
C TYR A 610 -16.22 3.87 43.81
N GLY A 611 -16.81 4.55 42.83
CA GLY A 611 -17.83 3.96 41.96
C GLY A 611 -17.30 2.83 41.08
N PRO A 612 -18.16 1.88 40.67
CA PRO A 612 -17.89 1.01 39.53
C PRO A 612 -17.71 1.81 38.23
N TYR A 613 -17.00 1.23 37.28
CA TYR A 613 -16.87 1.77 35.94
C TYR A 613 -18.23 1.82 35.22
N VAL A 614 -18.47 2.93 34.52
CA VAL A 614 -19.69 3.16 33.77
C VAL A 614 -19.65 2.37 32.47
N CYS A 615 -20.73 1.72 32.08
CA CYS A 615 -20.80 1.08 30.77
C CYS A 615 -20.83 2.14 29.66
N ASN A 616 -19.83 2.14 28.79
CA ASN A 616 -19.77 3.04 27.62
C ASN A 616 -20.81 2.74 26.54
N LEU A 617 -21.59 1.65 26.66
CA LEU A 617 -22.73 1.37 25.79
C LEU A 617 -24.06 1.83 26.39
N CYS A 618 -24.40 1.42 27.61
CA CYS A 618 -25.75 1.63 28.17
C CYS A 618 -25.82 2.68 29.30
N GLY A 619 -24.66 3.25 29.70
CA GLY A 619 -24.52 4.24 30.76
C GLY A 619 -24.79 3.74 32.18
N SER A 620 -25.09 2.44 32.34
CA SER A 620 -25.32 1.81 33.64
C SER A 620 -24.01 1.54 34.36
N CYS A 621 -24.01 1.69 35.69
CA CYS A 621 -22.81 1.53 36.52
C CYS A 621 -23.04 0.65 37.75
N CYS A 622 -23.77 1.11 38.78
CA CYS A 622 -23.94 0.40 40.06
C CYS A 622 -25.39 0.01 40.33
N SER A 623 -25.59 -1.17 40.92
CA SER A 623 -26.90 -1.68 41.36
C SER A 623 -26.97 -1.71 42.88
N GLN A 624 -28.03 -1.11 43.43
CA GLN A 624 -28.32 -1.13 44.86
C GLN A 624 -28.49 -2.56 45.36
N LYS A 625 -29.23 -3.41 44.62
CA LYS A 625 -29.43 -4.81 44.97
C LYS A 625 -28.12 -5.60 44.98
N SER A 626 -27.21 -5.32 44.05
CA SER A 626 -25.88 -5.95 44.03
C SER A 626 -25.00 -5.50 45.20
N LEU A 627 -25.09 -4.23 45.61
CA LEU A 627 -24.36 -3.71 46.77
C LEU A 627 -24.87 -4.35 48.07
N GLU A 628 -26.19 -4.40 48.27
CA GLU A 628 -26.84 -5.05 49.42
C GLU A 628 -26.49 -6.53 49.50
N LYS A 629 -26.60 -7.26 48.37
CA LYS A 629 -26.24 -8.68 48.32
C LYS A 629 -24.79 -8.90 48.76
N LYS A 630 -23.85 -8.10 48.24
CA LYS A 630 -22.43 -8.22 48.60
C LYS A 630 -22.19 -7.89 50.08
N HIS A 631 -22.84 -6.86 50.60
CA HIS A 631 -22.72 -6.45 52.01
C HIS A 631 -23.23 -7.55 52.94
N ASN A 632 -24.41 -8.13 52.67
CA ASN A 632 -24.96 -9.25 53.43
C ASN A 632 -24.07 -10.49 53.38
N GLU A 633 -23.58 -10.87 52.20
CA GLU A 633 -22.67 -12.03 52.04
C GLU A 633 -21.37 -11.86 52.85
N LEU A 634 -20.83 -10.65 52.96
CA LEU A 634 -19.64 -10.37 53.76
C LEU A 634 -19.91 -10.46 55.26
N ILE A 635 -21.07 -9.97 55.72
CA ILE A 635 -21.50 -10.09 57.12
C ILE A 635 -21.73 -11.55 57.50
N GLU A 636 -22.50 -12.29 56.69
CA GLU A 636 -22.83 -13.71 56.93
C GLU A 636 -21.57 -14.58 57.01
N ARG A 637 -20.53 -14.26 56.23
CA ARG A 637 -19.26 -14.99 56.21
C ARG A 637 -18.22 -14.48 57.20
N ASN A 638 -18.54 -13.44 57.97
CA ASN A 638 -17.61 -12.76 58.87
C ASN A 638 -16.32 -12.30 58.15
N TRP A 639 -16.46 -11.78 56.93
CA TRP A 639 -15.35 -11.28 56.11
C TRP A 639 -15.19 -9.77 56.26
N ASN A 640 -13.98 -9.27 55.97
CA ASN A 640 -13.67 -7.85 56.05
C ASN A 640 -14.56 -7.03 55.10
N MET A 641 -15.25 -6.03 55.66
CA MET A 641 -16.08 -5.09 54.91
C MET A 641 -15.21 -4.17 54.06
N GLN A 642 -15.58 -3.97 52.78
CA GLN A 642 -14.88 -3.01 51.93
C GLN A 642 -15.11 -1.57 52.43
N PRO A 643 -14.08 -0.69 52.37
CA PRO A 643 -14.24 0.73 52.68
C PRO A 643 -15.41 1.36 51.90
N GLY A 644 -16.30 2.02 52.64
CA GLY A 644 -17.47 2.71 52.10
C GLY A 644 -18.63 1.81 51.62
N LEU A 645 -18.53 0.47 51.64
CA LEU A 645 -19.65 -0.40 51.21
C LEU A 645 -20.87 -0.26 52.13
N ASP A 646 -20.65 -0.23 53.44
CA ASP A 646 -21.72 -0.02 54.43
C ASP A 646 -22.43 1.33 54.23
N TRP A 647 -21.65 2.39 54.01
CA TRP A 647 -22.20 3.71 53.68
C TRP A 647 -23.01 3.70 52.38
N LYS A 648 -22.51 3.04 51.32
CA LYS A 648 -23.18 2.94 50.01
C LYS A 648 -24.54 2.24 50.14
N VAL A 649 -24.61 1.16 50.93
CA VAL A 649 -25.86 0.41 51.17
C VAL A 649 -26.84 1.27 51.97
N LYS A 650 -26.42 1.85 53.10
CA LYS A 650 -27.27 2.70 53.96
C LYS A 650 -27.84 3.91 53.23
N ASN A 651 -27.06 4.55 52.37
CA ASN A 651 -27.45 5.76 51.64
C ASN A 651 -28.11 5.48 50.27
N LYS A 652 -28.34 4.21 49.94
CA LYS A 652 -28.99 3.78 48.69
C LYS A 652 -28.39 4.41 47.43
N VAL A 653 -27.07 4.39 47.29
CA VAL A 653 -26.37 5.07 46.19
C VAL A 653 -26.33 4.28 44.87
N GLY A 654 -27.03 3.14 44.79
CA GLY A 654 -27.19 2.42 43.53
C GLY A 654 -28.00 3.22 42.50
N HIS A 655 -27.43 3.39 41.31
CA HIS A 655 -27.99 4.20 40.22
C HIS A 655 -28.90 3.37 39.29
N LEU A 656 -28.65 2.06 39.12
CA LEU A 656 -29.35 1.20 38.17
C LEU A 656 -30.85 1.11 38.45
N GLU A 657 -31.24 0.87 39.70
CA GLU A 657 -32.65 0.76 40.10
C GLU A 657 -33.39 2.11 40.09
N LYS A 658 -32.64 3.22 40.09
CA LYS A 658 -33.18 4.58 39.95
C LYS A 658 -33.28 5.04 38.49
N ASP A 659 -32.90 4.18 37.53
CA ASP A 659 -32.79 4.50 36.11
C ASP A 659 -31.87 5.72 35.82
N GLU A 660 -30.94 6.04 36.73
CA GLU A 660 -29.98 7.14 36.57
C GLU A 660 -28.84 6.75 35.61
N ILE A 661 -28.48 7.64 34.70
CA ILE A 661 -27.48 7.41 33.66
C ILE A 661 -26.26 8.28 33.90
N PHE A 662 -25.09 7.66 33.79
CA PHE A 662 -23.82 8.31 34.07
C PHE A 662 -22.96 8.39 32.80
N CYS A 663 -22.18 9.45 32.70
CA CYS A 663 -21.28 9.68 31.58
C CYS A 663 -20.11 8.71 31.67
N TYR A 664 -19.89 7.92 30.62
CA TYR A 664 -18.76 7.01 30.56
C TYR A 664 -17.41 7.73 30.47
N LYS A 665 -17.34 9.01 30.06
CA LYS A 665 -16.05 9.72 29.96
C LYS A 665 -15.57 10.32 31.28
N CYS A 666 -16.48 10.86 32.09
CA CYS A 666 -16.11 11.59 33.32
C CYS A 666 -16.84 11.11 34.57
N GLY A 667 -17.79 10.18 34.45
CA GLY A 667 -18.44 9.57 35.59
C GLY A 667 -19.49 10.43 36.28
N THR A 668 -19.87 11.58 35.73
CA THR A 668 -20.94 12.42 36.29
C THR A 668 -22.31 11.99 35.77
N GLU A 669 -23.36 12.27 36.55
CA GLU A 669 -24.74 12.06 36.09
C GLU A 669 -24.99 12.86 34.81
N MET A 670 -25.70 12.24 33.88
CA MET A 670 -26.12 12.90 32.65
C MET A 670 -27.54 13.44 32.82
N VAL A 671 -27.76 14.65 32.33
CA VAL A 671 -29.07 15.32 32.39
C VAL A 671 -29.74 15.27 31.03
N ASN A 672 -31.07 15.43 31.01
CA ASN A 672 -31.82 15.46 29.77
C ASN A 672 -31.41 16.67 28.91
N ASN A 673 -31.11 16.41 27.65
CA ASN A 673 -30.89 17.41 26.62
C ASN A 673 -32.24 17.76 25.99
N GLU A 674 -32.97 18.65 26.64
CA GLU A 674 -34.30 19.06 26.17
C GLU A 674 -34.28 19.65 24.76
N GLN A 675 -33.21 20.34 24.37
CA GLN A 675 -33.10 20.93 23.04
C GLN A 675 -33.05 19.84 21.96
N GLU A 676 -32.15 18.88 22.11
CA GLU A 676 -31.98 17.78 21.14
C GLU A 676 -33.19 16.83 21.16
N SER A 677 -33.82 16.66 22.32
CA SER A 677 -35.11 15.97 22.44
C SER A 677 -36.22 16.68 21.68
N LYS A 678 -36.34 18.01 21.82
CA LYS A 678 -37.30 18.83 21.06
C LYS A 678 -37.00 18.82 19.57
N GLU A 679 -35.74 18.89 19.15
CA GLU A 679 -35.32 18.78 17.75
C GLU A 679 -35.65 17.40 17.17
N PHE A 680 -35.42 16.33 17.92
CA PHE A 680 -35.79 14.97 17.51
C PHE A 680 -37.31 14.78 17.44
N VAL A 681 -38.07 15.26 18.42
CA VAL A 681 -39.54 15.23 18.38
C VAL A 681 -40.07 16.08 17.22
N ASN A 682 -39.50 17.26 16.98
CA ASN A 682 -39.86 18.10 15.82
C ASN A 682 -39.54 17.40 14.49
N ARG A 683 -38.47 16.63 14.41
CA ARG A 683 -38.17 15.77 13.26
C ARG A 683 -39.15 14.61 13.16
N LEU A 684 -39.57 14.01 14.28
CA LEU A 684 -40.58 12.96 14.29
C LEU A 684 -41.96 13.48 13.82
N GLU A 685 -42.28 14.72 14.17
CA GLU A 685 -43.58 15.34 13.90
C GLU A 685 -43.64 16.09 12.55
N LYS A 686 -42.50 16.28 11.88
CA LYS A 686 -42.41 16.79 10.51
C LYS A 686 -42.08 15.63 9.56
N PRO A 687 -43.06 15.03 8.87
CA PRO A 687 -42.81 13.89 8.01
C PRO A 687 -41.83 14.25 6.89
N ASP A 688 -40.75 13.49 6.79
CA ASP A 688 -39.97 13.35 5.56
C ASP A 688 -40.28 11.98 4.92
N ASN A 689 -39.65 11.65 3.78
CA ASN A 689 -39.93 10.40 3.07
C ASN A 689 -39.53 9.12 3.85
N THR A 690 -38.90 9.22 5.03
CA THR A 690 -38.30 8.06 5.72
C THR A 690 -39.19 7.45 6.81
N PHE A 691 -40.11 8.22 7.42
CA PHE A 691 -41.10 7.69 8.36
C PHE A 691 -42.30 8.63 8.59
N LYS A 692 -43.47 8.06 8.93
CA LYS A 692 -44.72 8.74 9.25
C LYS A 692 -45.25 8.30 10.62
N VAL A 693 -45.44 9.23 11.56
CA VAL A 693 -46.11 8.94 12.83
C VAL A 693 -47.59 8.71 12.57
N LEU A 694 -48.09 7.52 12.90
CA LEU A 694 -49.49 7.11 12.77
C LEU A 694 -50.30 7.45 14.03
N LYS A 695 -49.71 7.24 15.20
CA LYS A 695 -50.37 7.48 16.50
C LYS A 695 -49.32 7.84 17.53
N LYS A 696 -49.67 8.70 18.48
CA LYS A 696 -48.81 9.03 19.63
C LYS A 696 -49.66 9.11 20.90
N GLY A 697 -49.04 8.87 22.04
CA GLY A 697 -49.73 9.00 23.33
C GLY A 697 -48.77 8.94 24.50
N THR A 698 -49.33 9.00 25.70
CA THR A 698 -48.59 8.92 26.96
C THR A 698 -49.19 7.80 27.79
N ASN A 699 -48.36 6.95 28.39
CA ASN A 699 -48.77 5.93 29.35
C ASN A 699 -47.88 5.97 30.59
N ASN A 700 -48.09 5.05 31.53
CA ASN A 700 -47.31 4.94 32.78
C ASN A 700 -45.80 4.72 32.57
N TYR A 701 -45.36 4.45 31.33
CA TYR A 701 -43.97 4.21 30.96
C TYR A 701 -43.37 5.36 30.12
N GLY A 702 -44.12 6.43 29.83
CA GLY A 702 -43.67 7.61 29.09
C GLY A 702 -44.46 7.84 27.80
N PHE A 703 -43.87 8.64 26.89
CA PHE A 703 -44.44 8.86 25.56
C PHE A 703 -44.21 7.64 24.66
N TRP A 704 -45.18 7.37 23.80
CA TRP A 704 -45.08 6.34 22.77
C TRP A 704 -45.49 6.86 21.41
N TYR A 705 -44.85 6.33 20.36
CA TYR A 705 -45.15 6.62 18.96
C TYR A 705 -45.38 5.31 18.21
N MET A 706 -46.40 5.30 17.36
CA MET A 706 -46.63 4.27 16.35
C MET A 706 -46.22 4.88 15.03
N VAL A 707 -45.27 4.26 14.33
CA VAL A 707 -44.64 4.89 13.16
C VAL A 707 -44.62 3.91 12.00
N LYS A 708 -44.99 4.41 10.83
CA LYS A 708 -44.82 3.74 9.54
C LYS A 708 -43.48 4.18 8.96
N ALA A 709 -42.46 3.35 8.96
CA ALA A 709 -41.11 3.68 8.50
C ALA A 709 -40.55 2.62 7.56
N ASP A 710 -39.55 2.97 6.76
CA ASP A 710 -38.84 2.00 5.95
C ASP A 710 -37.96 1.06 6.81
N GLU A 711 -37.51 -0.06 6.25
CA GLU A 711 -36.62 -0.99 6.95
C GLU A 711 -35.25 -0.35 7.31
N ASP A 712 -34.82 0.71 6.61
CA ASP A 712 -33.56 1.40 6.84
C ASP A 712 -33.53 2.14 8.19
N PHE A 713 -34.63 2.83 8.49
CA PHE A 713 -34.85 3.53 9.75
C PHE A 713 -34.71 2.56 10.93
N PHE A 714 -35.38 1.40 10.85
CA PHE A 714 -35.34 0.39 11.92
C PHE A 714 -33.97 -0.27 12.06
N GLU A 715 -33.19 -0.33 11.00
CA GLU A 715 -31.87 -0.91 11.02
C GLU A 715 -30.80 0.02 11.60
N LYS A 716 -30.84 1.31 11.22
CA LYS A 716 -30.07 2.37 11.90
C LYS A 716 -30.36 2.37 13.39
N ALA A 717 -31.62 2.16 13.75
CA ALA A 717 -32.03 1.98 15.12
C ALA A 717 -31.33 0.77 15.79
N ARG A 718 -31.38 -0.42 15.17
CA ARG A 718 -30.74 -1.64 15.72
C ARG A 718 -29.21 -1.48 15.89
N GLN A 719 -28.54 -0.77 14.99
CA GLN A 719 -27.08 -0.53 15.06
C GLN A 719 -26.66 0.31 16.27
N VAL A 720 -27.52 1.23 16.73
CA VAL A 720 -27.29 1.98 17.97
C VAL A 720 -27.79 1.26 19.23
N GLY A 721 -28.15 -0.03 19.11
CA GLY A 721 -28.56 -0.89 20.22
C GLY A 721 -30.06 -0.95 20.47
N LEU A 722 -30.90 -0.48 19.54
CA LEU A 722 -32.35 -0.63 19.67
C LEU A 722 -32.82 -2.05 19.42
N ARG A 723 -33.77 -2.52 20.22
CA ARG A 723 -34.45 -3.79 19.97
C ARG A 723 -35.75 -3.56 19.24
N VAL A 724 -35.74 -3.62 17.91
CA VAL A 724 -36.96 -3.51 17.10
C VAL A 724 -37.59 -4.90 16.95
N SER A 725 -38.86 -5.06 17.39
CA SER A 725 -39.62 -6.30 17.13
C SER A 725 -40.25 -6.27 15.75
N ASP A 726 -40.25 -7.40 15.04
CA ASP A 726 -41.01 -7.55 13.80
C ASP A 726 -42.46 -7.87 14.18
N THR A 727 -43.33 -6.85 14.17
CA THR A 727 -44.77 -7.04 14.38
C THR A 727 -45.40 -7.54 13.08
N LYS A 728 -46.19 -8.60 13.18
CA LYS A 728 -46.98 -9.17 12.08
C LYS A 728 -48.37 -8.55 12.09
N GLY A 729 -48.49 -7.34 11.54
CA GLY A 729 -49.77 -6.78 11.10
C GLY A 729 -49.80 -6.72 9.57
N GLU A 730 -50.99 -6.65 8.98
CA GLU A 730 -51.23 -6.60 7.53
C GLU A 730 -50.49 -5.45 6.80
N ASP A 731 -49.91 -4.52 7.56
CA ASP A 731 -49.17 -3.36 7.08
C ASP A 731 -47.71 -3.42 7.58
N LEU A 732 -46.85 -4.14 6.86
CA LEU A 732 -45.46 -4.52 7.23
C LEU A 732 -44.50 -3.36 7.58
N ASN A 733 -44.87 -2.11 7.26
CA ASN A 733 -44.04 -0.93 7.53
C ASN A 733 -44.40 -0.24 8.85
N VAL A 734 -45.39 -0.74 9.60
CA VAL A 734 -45.82 -0.16 10.87
C VAL A 734 -45.11 -0.85 12.02
N LYS A 735 -44.27 -0.12 12.77
CA LYS A 735 -43.69 -0.62 14.03
C LYS A 735 -43.82 0.42 15.14
N PHE A 736 -43.89 -0.07 16.38
CA PHE A 736 -43.87 0.79 17.56
C PHE A 736 -42.49 1.43 17.70
N ILE A 737 -42.43 2.74 17.89
CA ILE A 737 -41.21 3.46 18.20
C ILE A 737 -41.42 4.09 19.57
N ALA A 738 -40.66 3.57 20.52
CA ALA A 738 -40.63 3.96 21.93
C ALA A 738 -41.86 3.58 22.75
N GLN A 739 -41.61 2.79 23.79
CA GLN A 739 -42.29 2.84 25.07
C GLN A 739 -41.16 3.08 26.07
N GLY A 740 -41.12 4.26 26.69
CA GLY A 740 -39.97 4.72 27.48
C GLY A 740 -39.28 5.96 26.92
N ASN A 741 -38.79 6.81 27.82
CA ASN A 741 -38.11 8.06 27.47
C ASN A 741 -36.92 7.81 26.53
N ILE A 742 -36.96 8.40 25.33
CA ILE A 742 -35.76 8.64 24.54
C ILE A 742 -34.98 9.71 25.28
N ASN A 743 -34.02 9.26 26.07
CA ASN A 743 -33.19 10.16 26.85
C ASN A 743 -32.03 10.59 25.95
N PHE A 744 -32.19 11.76 25.32
CA PHE A 744 -31.04 12.52 24.85
C PHE A 744 -30.38 13.07 26.09
N LEU A 745 -29.17 12.62 26.39
CA LEU A 745 -28.49 12.97 27.61
C LEU A 745 -27.25 13.79 27.28
N LEU A 746 -27.07 14.88 28.01
CA LEU A 746 -25.88 15.70 27.95
C LEU A 746 -25.15 15.59 29.28
N CYS A 747 -23.87 15.30 29.23
CA CYS A 747 -23.01 15.49 30.37
C CYS A 747 -22.61 16.97 30.46
N GLN A 748 -23.09 17.67 31.47
CA GLN A 748 -22.74 19.10 31.69
C GLN A 748 -21.26 19.30 32.04
N ALA A 749 -20.57 18.28 32.57
CA ALA A 749 -19.18 18.39 32.99
C ALA A 749 -18.17 18.30 31.83
N CYS A 750 -18.48 17.53 30.78
CA CYS A 750 -17.54 17.29 29.68
C CYS A 750 -18.17 17.37 28.28
N ASN A 751 -19.40 17.89 28.19
CA ASN A 751 -20.19 18.04 26.96
C ASN A 751 -20.38 16.74 26.16
N THR A 752 -20.19 15.57 26.79
CA THR A 752 -20.45 14.29 26.14
C THR A 752 -21.94 14.11 25.96
N LYS A 753 -22.37 14.02 24.70
CA LYS A 753 -23.73 13.62 24.33
C LYS A 753 -23.85 12.10 24.37
N TYR A 754 -24.99 11.62 24.84
CA TYR A 754 -25.30 10.22 24.90
C TYR A 754 -26.78 10.03 24.58
N SER A 755 -27.08 9.28 23.54
CA SER A 755 -28.47 8.98 23.16
C SER A 755 -28.80 7.59 23.68
N LYS A 756 -29.58 7.49 24.77
CA LYS A 756 -30.15 6.22 25.21
C LYS A 756 -31.57 6.13 24.70
N LEU A 757 -31.75 5.41 23.60
CA LEU A 757 -33.07 5.03 23.18
C LEU A 757 -33.49 3.78 23.99
N LYS A 758 -34.32 3.96 25.02
CA LYS A 758 -35.02 2.86 25.69
C LYS A 758 -36.30 2.61 24.89
N VAL A 759 -36.30 1.59 24.06
CA VAL A 759 -37.51 1.16 23.35
C VAL A 759 -37.97 -0.14 23.96
N GLU A 760 -38.98 -0.09 24.82
CA GLU A 760 -39.76 -1.26 25.21
C GLU A 760 -40.82 -1.51 24.13
N PHE A 761 -41.02 -2.78 23.75
CA PHE A 761 -42.12 -3.21 22.89
C PHE A 761 -43.03 -4.11 23.74
N ILE A 762 -44.14 -3.58 24.23
CA ILE A 762 -45.21 -4.42 24.77
C ILE A 762 -46.19 -4.68 23.62
N ILE A 763 -46.29 -5.94 23.19
CA ILE A 763 -47.46 -6.39 22.41
C ILE A 763 -48.60 -6.52 23.43
N GLU A 764 -49.42 -5.47 23.58
CA GLU A 764 -50.73 -5.67 24.20
C GLU A 764 -51.58 -6.46 23.21
N LYS A 765 -51.63 -7.79 23.39
CA LYS A 765 -52.77 -8.57 22.92
C LYS A 765 -53.97 -8.19 23.78
N LYS A 766 -54.62 -7.07 23.45
CA LYS A 766 -56.04 -6.81 23.77
C LYS A 766 -56.52 -5.65 22.92
N GLU A 767 -57.59 -5.92 22.17
CA GLU A 767 -58.41 -4.97 21.41
C GLU A 767 -57.87 -4.53 20.03
N MET A 768 -57.76 -5.50 19.12
CA MET A 768 -58.23 -5.29 17.73
C MET A 768 -59.69 -5.73 17.62
N ALA A 769 -60.54 -5.13 18.45
CA ALA A 769 -62.00 -5.24 18.36
C ALA A 769 -62.56 -3.82 18.33
N ASN A 770 -62.48 -3.22 17.15
CA ASN A 770 -63.52 -2.44 16.47
C ASN A 770 -62.94 -1.83 15.20
#